data_AF-A0A926ZGG8-F1
#
_entry.id   AF-A0A926ZGG8-F1
#
_cell.length_a   1.000
_cell.length_b   1.000
_cell.length_c   1.000
_cell.angle_alpha   90.00
_cell.angle_beta   90.00
_cell.angle_gamma   90.00
#
_symmetry.space_group_name_H-M   'P 1'
#
loop_
_entity.id
_entity.type
_entity.pdbx_description
1 polymer ?
#
loop_
_entity_poly.entity_id
_entity_poly.type
_entity_poly.pdbx_seq_one_letter_code
_entity_poly.pdbx_strand_id
1 'polypeptide(L)'
;MATLLGTLENDTLIGTPEDDFALGNSGNDNLLGLEANDQLNGNTGNDTANGGVGNDLVRGGKDNDLLLGDVGNDSLYGDLGNDTARGGNGDDFLYGDSGIESNFSGDGDDFLFGEAGNDTLFGLDGNDSLLGDTGADVINGNQGNDTVYGGDGSDLLRGGIDNDRIFAELGDDSLYGDLGDDTLFGAEGKDAIFGGRGEDLLSGNEDDDEINGNQGNDTVFGGQGNDILRGGRDDDIISGDVGDDLIYGDRGIDTLTGGDGKDIFFLEKGIGGASLTQADIITDFVNGEDAIGLIAGFQVSDLNIFQGTGANTNDTIIQDNLTGQFLAVLKGVNRSAIDSADFSIPGVFTFTAPTFQVNEDGTPIQAVTVTRTDGLNAAASVTVTSSNGTATAPADYNNTPVVLNFAAGETSKTVTIPIVNDAVGEYTESINLNLTNPTGGTEVGLQNSAVLQIVDNDSVSVPKLTFDIPDSSTFRFGISIEPLNNSVLIQSSGDSSLPGANGAAYKFDVTTGALLQSFFRPDDANFFDMSIGTVGNNVLIGAPRSFGSAAAYLFDGDTGTLLKSFVNPSSNRNLLFGSSVEALGNNILIAAPDDDREAPDDGAVYLFDGNTGALLQTFLDPTPDNFDWFGYSLAAVGNNVLIGAPFGNTAGANAAAAYLFDSTTGALLQTFLNPTPGEHDSFGISVAAAGNNVLIGAPGTPAAGAAYLFDSTTGALLQTFLNPTLDVFEGFGSPIVAVGNNVLIGAPFHNTSVENSGAAYLFDGSTGALLQTYLNPKPESEGYGYSQGDFFGSSLAAVGNNIIIGAPSDNEAAGAVYLF
;
A
#
# COMPACT_ATOMS: atom_id res chain seq x y z
N MET A 1 27.31 -31.88 -23.08
CA MET A 1 28.22 -30.90 -22.42
C MET A 1 28.75 -29.87 -23.36
N ALA A 2 27.81 -29.04 -23.81
CA ALA A 2 28.02 -27.68 -24.26
C ALA A 2 28.21 -26.75 -23.05
N THR A 3 28.84 -25.61 -23.31
CA THR A 3 28.98 -24.51 -22.36
C THR A 3 28.45 -23.27 -23.04
N LEU A 4 27.38 -22.70 -22.50
CA LEU A 4 26.72 -21.50 -23.00
C LEU A 4 27.00 -20.34 -22.04
N LEU A 5 27.46 -19.22 -22.59
CA LEU A 5 27.79 -18.02 -21.81
C LEU A 5 27.06 -16.83 -22.42
N GLY A 6 26.20 -16.19 -21.63
CA GLY A 6 25.55 -14.92 -21.95
C GLY A 6 26.52 -13.74 -21.92
N THR A 7 25.97 -12.58 -22.18
CA THR A 7 26.64 -11.29 -22.30
C THR A 7 26.31 -10.42 -21.09
N LEU A 8 26.18 -9.09 -21.24
CA LEU A 8 25.72 -8.21 -20.16
C LEU A 8 24.34 -7.61 -20.49
N GLU A 9 23.71 -8.16 -21.52
CA GLU A 9 22.42 -7.76 -22.09
C GLU A 9 21.51 -8.99 -22.03
N ASN A 10 20.20 -8.80 -22.21
CA ASN A 10 19.24 -9.91 -22.20
C ASN A 10 19.55 -10.94 -23.31
N ASP A 11 19.82 -12.18 -22.89
CA ASP A 11 20.20 -13.30 -23.74
C ASP A 11 19.16 -14.43 -23.72
N THR A 12 19.27 -15.31 -24.72
CA THR A 12 18.53 -16.58 -24.73
C THR A 12 19.52 -17.70 -25.00
N LEU A 13 19.74 -18.53 -23.99
CA LEU A 13 20.69 -19.64 -24.00
C LEU A 13 19.91 -20.95 -24.09
N ILE A 14 20.05 -21.65 -25.23
CA ILE A 14 19.35 -22.91 -25.49
C ILE A 14 20.36 -24.04 -25.52
N GLY A 15 20.22 -24.97 -24.57
CA GLY A 15 21.00 -26.19 -24.44
C GLY A 15 20.77 -27.20 -25.56
N THR A 16 21.28 -28.40 -25.31
CA THR A 16 21.30 -29.57 -26.18
C THR A 16 20.72 -30.76 -25.43
N PRO A 17 20.40 -31.88 -26.09
CA PRO A 17 19.89 -33.07 -25.39
C PRO A 17 20.94 -33.85 -24.54
N GLU A 18 22.04 -33.23 -24.14
CA GLU A 18 23.11 -33.81 -23.33
C GLU A 18 23.44 -32.86 -22.18
N ASP A 19 23.93 -33.36 -21.03
CA ASP A 19 24.30 -32.54 -19.87
C ASP A 19 25.04 -31.24 -20.23
N ASP A 20 24.48 -30.07 -19.95
CA ASP A 20 24.99 -28.77 -20.35
C ASP A 20 25.28 -27.85 -19.16
N PHE A 21 26.05 -26.79 -19.43
CA PHE A 21 26.33 -25.72 -18.48
C PHE A 21 25.99 -24.38 -19.12
N ALA A 22 25.05 -23.63 -18.54
CA ALA A 22 24.62 -22.32 -19.02
C ALA A 22 24.79 -21.25 -17.92
N LEU A 23 25.30 -20.08 -18.32
CA LEU A 23 25.53 -18.93 -17.44
C LEU A 23 25.01 -17.65 -18.09
N GLY A 24 24.00 -17.00 -17.50
CA GLY A 24 23.38 -15.76 -18.00
C GLY A 24 24.31 -14.55 -17.91
N ASN A 25 24.87 -14.32 -16.72
CA ASN A 25 25.66 -13.16 -16.29
C ASN A 25 24.79 -11.96 -15.88
N SER A 26 24.61 -10.96 -16.74
CA SER A 26 23.83 -9.77 -16.41
C SER A 26 22.81 -9.53 -17.50
N GLY A 27 21.64 -9.03 -17.12
CA GLY A 27 20.51 -8.86 -18.03
C GLY A 27 19.37 -9.75 -17.57
N ASN A 28 18.23 -9.68 -18.24
CA ASN A 28 17.11 -10.58 -17.98
C ASN A 28 17.17 -11.70 -19.02
N ASP A 29 17.75 -12.83 -18.65
CA ASP A 29 18.13 -13.93 -19.53
C ASP A 29 17.09 -15.06 -19.52
N ASN A 30 17.07 -15.85 -20.58
CA ASN A 30 16.27 -17.07 -20.69
C ASN A 30 17.17 -18.29 -20.96
N LEU A 31 17.29 -19.17 -19.97
CA LEU A 31 18.13 -20.37 -19.97
C LEU A 31 17.25 -21.61 -20.10
N LEU A 32 17.50 -22.45 -21.11
CA LEU A 32 16.76 -23.70 -21.36
C LEU A 32 17.74 -24.89 -21.44
N GLY A 33 17.64 -25.87 -20.53
CA GLY A 33 18.48 -27.07 -20.48
C GLY A 33 18.08 -28.14 -21.51
N LEU A 34 16.78 -28.48 -21.55
CA LEU A 34 16.12 -29.45 -22.44
C LEU A 34 16.06 -30.89 -21.91
N GLU A 35 17.06 -31.74 -22.23
CA GLU A 35 17.10 -33.15 -21.81
C GLU A 35 18.47 -33.43 -21.16
N ALA A 36 18.51 -34.45 -20.30
CA ALA A 36 19.68 -34.86 -19.52
C ALA A 36 19.96 -33.90 -18.35
N ASN A 37 21.09 -34.06 -17.65
CA ASN A 37 21.31 -33.40 -16.36
C ASN A 37 22.13 -32.12 -16.52
N ASP A 38 21.45 -30.98 -16.43
CA ASP A 38 21.97 -29.67 -16.76
C ASP A 38 22.34 -28.84 -15.52
N GLN A 39 23.19 -27.84 -15.73
CA GLN A 39 23.54 -26.84 -14.74
C GLN A 39 23.30 -25.44 -15.30
N LEU A 40 22.30 -24.74 -14.75
CA LEU A 40 21.87 -23.43 -15.21
C LEU A 40 22.07 -22.39 -14.10
N ASN A 41 22.58 -21.20 -14.44
CA ASN A 41 22.81 -20.13 -13.49
C ASN A 41 22.55 -18.75 -14.14
N GLY A 42 21.54 -18.02 -13.66
CA GLY A 42 21.16 -16.68 -14.12
C GLY A 42 22.21 -15.62 -13.79
N ASN A 43 22.55 -15.49 -12.50
CA ASN A 43 23.45 -14.54 -11.84
C ASN A 43 22.85 -13.19 -11.45
N THR A 44 22.57 -12.27 -12.37
CA THR A 44 22.05 -10.92 -12.03
C THR A 44 21.05 -10.46 -13.06
N GLY A 45 20.00 -9.79 -12.62
CA GLY A 45 18.85 -9.45 -13.45
C GLY A 45 17.76 -10.51 -13.31
N ASN A 46 16.55 -10.19 -13.80
CA ASN A 46 15.39 -11.05 -13.60
C ASN A 46 15.36 -12.13 -14.69
N ASP A 47 15.90 -13.30 -14.37
CA ASP A 47 16.15 -14.41 -15.27
C ASP A 47 14.99 -15.42 -15.28
N THR A 48 14.93 -16.22 -16.34
CA THR A 48 14.09 -17.42 -16.42
C THR A 48 14.98 -18.60 -16.75
N ALA A 49 15.02 -19.61 -15.87
CA ALA A 49 15.83 -20.81 -16.06
C ALA A 49 14.98 -22.07 -15.97
N ASN A 50 14.99 -22.90 -17.02
CA ASN A 50 14.25 -24.16 -17.11
C ASN A 50 15.22 -25.32 -17.37
N GLY A 51 15.29 -26.28 -16.43
CA GLY A 51 16.08 -27.51 -16.52
C GLY A 51 15.58 -28.41 -17.64
N GLY A 52 14.33 -28.86 -17.54
CA GLY A 52 13.66 -29.65 -18.56
C GLY A 52 13.50 -31.09 -18.12
N VAL A 53 14.00 -32.05 -18.89
CA VAL A 53 13.94 -33.47 -18.53
C VAL A 53 15.30 -33.93 -18.04
N GLY A 54 15.43 -34.28 -16.78
CA GLY A 54 16.72 -34.61 -16.20
C GLY A 54 16.72 -34.47 -14.70
N ASN A 55 17.88 -34.65 -14.08
CA ASN A 55 18.08 -34.22 -12.71
C ASN A 55 19.00 -33.01 -12.77
N ASP A 56 18.41 -31.83 -12.72
CA ASP A 56 19.01 -30.57 -13.07
C ASP A 56 19.39 -29.76 -11.83
N LEU A 57 20.39 -28.90 -11.98
CA LEU A 57 20.76 -27.89 -10.98
C LEU A 57 20.50 -26.51 -11.56
N VAL A 58 19.52 -25.81 -11.01
CA VAL A 58 19.08 -24.50 -11.48
C VAL A 58 19.32 -23.45 -10.38
N ARG A 59 19.96 -22.34 -10.73
CA ARG A 59 20.25 -21.22 -9.82
C ARG A 59 19.77 -19.91 -10.44
N GLY A 60 18.97 -19.14 -9.69
CA GLY A 60 18.52 -17.80 -10.08
C GLY A 60 19.69 -16.82 -10.02
N GLY A 61 20.12 -16.50 -8.81
CA GLY A 61 21.32 -15.71 -8.55
C GLY A 61 21.02 -14.45 -7.77
N LYS A 62 20.67 -13.36 -8.45
CA LYS A 62 20.34 -12.08 -7.83
C LYS A 62 19.18 -11.48 -8.59
N ASP A 63 18.37 -10.71 -7.88
CA ASP A 63 17.14 -10.12 -8.41
C ASP A 63 16.05 -11.20 -8.55
N ASN A 64 14.92 -10.92 -9.21
CA ASN A 64 13.74 -11.78 -9.09
C ASN A 64 13.65 -12.75 -10.28
N ASP A 65 13.87 -14.03 -10.03
CA ASP A 65 14.03 -15.08 -11.03
C ASP A 65 12.84 -16.06 -11.07
N LEU A 66 12.68 -16.72 -12.23
CA LEU A 66 11.75 -17.84 -12.43
C LEU A 66 12.53 -19.12 -12.73
N LEU A 67 12.47 -20.08 -11.82
CA LEU A 67 13.16 -21.37 -11.92
C LEU A 67 12.17 -22.51 -12.15
N LEU A 68 12.45 -23.38 -13.12
CA LEU A 68 11.61 -24.53 -13.48
C LEU A 68 12.49 -25.80 -13.58
N GLY A 69 12.17 -26.87 -12.84
CA GLY A 69 12.83 -28.18 -12.94
C GLY A 69 12.25 -29.03 -14.07
N ASP A 70 10.91 -29.09 -14.15
CA ASP A 70 10.07 -29.88 -15.07
C ASP A 70 9.99 -31.39 -14.77
N VAL A 71 10.88 -32.25 -15.26
CA VAL A 71 10.76 -33.71 -15.06
C VAL A 71 12.08 -34.30 -14.62
N GLY A 72 12.08 -34.86 -13.42
CA GLY A 72 13.13 -35.62 -12.79
C GLY A 72 13.35 -35.08 -11.38
N ASN A 73 14.49 -35.41 -10.77
CA ASN A 73 14.75 -35.00 -9.39
C ASN A 73 15.73 -33.83 -9.42
N ASP A 74 15.20 -32.63 -9.32
CA ASP A 74 15.88 -31.38 -9.58
C ASP A 74 16.32 -30.68 -8.29
N SER A 75 17.24 -29.73 -8.42
CA SER A 75 17.69 -28.88 -7.32
C SER A 75 17.69 -27.43 -7.76
N LEU A 76 16.77 -26.65 -7.19
CA LEU A 76 16.50 -25.26 -7.54
C LEU A 76 16.90 -24.36 -6.37
N TYR A 77 17.66 -23.30 -6.66
CA TYR A 77 18.11 -22.31 -5.67
C TYR A 77 17.78 -20.90 -6.18
N GLY A 78 16.93 -20.15 -5.46
CA GLY A 78 16.64 -18.74 -5.76
C GLY A 78 17.90 -17.87 -5.67
N ASP A 79 18.71 -18.07 -4.61
CA ASP A 79 19.76 -17.15 -4.18
C ASP A 79 19.15 -15.78 -3.74
N LEU A 80 19.66 -14.61 -4.13
CA LEU A 80 19.20 -13.32 -3.56
C LEU A 80 18.07 -12.68 -4.37
N GLY A 81 16.86 -12.56 -3.84
CA GLY A 81 15.78 -11.85 -4.52
C GLY A 81 14.44 -12.44 -4.15
N ASN A 82 13.37 -11.96 -4.78
CA ASN A 82 12.06 -12.56 -4.60
C ASN A 82 11.81 -13.53 -5.75
N ASP A 83 12.12 -14.80 -5.54
CA ASP A 83 12.16 -15.80 -6.58
C ASP A 83 10.88 -16.65 -6.66
N THR A 84 10.65 -17.24 -7.83
CA THR A 84 9.61 -18.25 -8.03
C THR A 84 10.24 -19.54 -8.54
N ALA A 85 10.23 -20.61 -7.74
CA ALA A 85 10.72 -21.92 -8.15
C ALA A 85 9.57 -22.94 -8.32
N ARG A 86 9.66 -23.77 -9.36
CA ARG A 86 8.74 -24.90 -9.59
C ARG A 86 9.54 -26.17 -9.89
N GLY A 87 9.41 -27.19 -9.04
CA GLY A 87 10.10 -28.48 -9.18
C GLY A 87 9.62 -29.23 -10.43
N GLY A 88 8.38 -29.71 -10.42
CA GLY A 88 7.77 -30.40 -11.56
C GLY A 88 7.33 -31.81 -11.20
N ASN A 89 7.86 -32.84 -11.85
CA ASN A 89 7.59 -34.23 -11.47
C ASN A 89 8.90 -34.90 -11.05
N GLY A 90 8.90 -35.58 -9.91
CA GLY A 90 10.06 -36.24 -9.32
C GLY A 90 10.33 -35.67 -7.93
N ASP A 91 11.27 -36.27 -7.20
CA ASP A 91 11.57 -35.82 -5.84
C ASP A 91 12.61 -34.68 -5.89
N ASP A 92 12.14 -33.45 -5.69
CA ASP A 92 12.82 -32.19 -5.92
C ASP A 92 13.30 -31.52 -4.62
N PHE A 93 14.32 -30.67 -4.77
CA PHE A 93 14.84 -29.81 -3.71
C PHE A 93 14.74 -28.34 -4.11
N LEU A 94 13.94 -27.56 -3.40
CA LEU A 94 13.73 -26.13 -3.66
C LEU A 94 14.22 -25.30 -2.46
N TYR A 95 15.14 -24.36 -2.73
CA TYR A 95 15.68 -23.41 -1.75
C TYR A 95 15.32 -21.98 -2.16
N GLY A 96 14.66 -21.27 -1.25
CA GLY A 96 14.24 -19.88 -1.40
C GLY A 96 15.36 -18.84 -1.23
N ASP A 97 16.26 -19.06 -0.26
CA ASP A 97 17.28 -18.08 0.18
C ASP A 97 16.61 -16.78 0.71
N SER A 98 17.24 -15.59 0.66
CA SER A 98 16.69 -14.41 1.38
C SER A 98 15.75 -13.56 0.51
N GLY A 99 14.43 -13.56 0.79
CA GLY A 99 13.46 -12.78 0.01
C GLY A 99 11.99 -12.92 0.44
N ILE A 100 11.09 -12.91 -0.54
CA ILE A 100 9.68 -13.29 -0.41
C ILE A 100 9.45 -14.26 -1.56
N GLU A 101 9.39 -15.56 -1.23
CA GLU A 101 9.49 -16.60 -2.24
C GLU A 101 8.13 -17.22 -2.59
N SER A 102 8.04 -17.84 -3.77
CA SER A 102 6.89 -18.66 -4.17
C SER A 102 7.35 -19.98 -4.77
N ASN A 103 7.39 -21.03 -3.95
CA ASN A 103 7.93 -22.34 -4.29
C ASN A 103 6.79 -23.38 -4.45
N PHE A 104 6.83 -24.13 -5.54
CA PHE A 104 5.86 -25.19 -5.85
C PHE A 104 6.61 -26.48 -6.19
N SER A 105 6.51 -27.52 -5.38
CA SER A 105 7.22 -28.79 -5.64
C SER A 105 6.69 -29.51 -6.86
N GLY A 106 5.40 -29.88 -6.86
CA GLY A 106 4.78 -30.62 -7.96
C GLY A 106 4.40 -32.05 -7.55
N ASP A 107 4.66 -33.03 -8.41
CA ASP A 107 4.41 -34.44 -8.09
C ASP A 107 5.71 -35.07 -7.56
N GLY A 108 5.78 -35.59 -6.33
CA GLY A 108 7.02 -36.13 -5.77
C GLY A 108 7.03 -36.15 -4.24
N ASP A 109 7.97 -36.86 -3.61
CA ASP A 109 8.22 -36.66 -2.17
C ASP A 109 9.30 -35.57 -2.02
N ASP A 110 8.90 -34.32 -1.85
CA ASP A 110 9.75 -33.14 -2.08
C ASP A 110 10.28 -32.48 -0.80
N PHE A 111 11.32 -31.65 -0.95
CA PHE A 111 11.88 -30.84 0.13
C PHE A 111 11.92 -29.35 -0.24
N LEU A 112 11.17 -28.54 0.49
CA LEU A 112 11.07 -27.08 0.31
C LEU A 112 11.62 -26.36 1.54
N PHE A 113 12.46 -25.35 1.32
CA PHE A 113 13.04 -24.51 2.37
C PHE A 113 12.93 -23.04 2.01
N GLY A 114 12.20 -22.26 2.81
CA GLY A 114 11.99 -20.81 2.66
C GLY A 114 13.23 -20.00 3.04
N GLU A 115 13.79 -20.28 4.22
CA GLU A 115 14.89 -19.54 4.86
C GLU A 115 14.44 -18.24 5.53
N ALA A 116 14.89 -17.08 5.05
CA ALA A 116 14.63 -15.81 5.73
C ALA A 116 13.81 -14.91 4.84
N GLY A 117 12.57 -14.66 5.22
CA GLY A 117 11.62 -14.05 4.30
C GLY A 117 10.19 -14.25 4.76
N ASN A 118 9.25 -13.65 4.05
CA ASN A 118 7.86 -14.07 4.19
C ASN A 118 7.54 -14.96 3.00
N ASP A 119 7.58 -16.27 3.19
CA ASP A 119 7.64 -17.23 2.11
C ASP A 119 6.29 -17.88 1.83
N THR A 120 6.12 -18.32 0.58
CA THR A 120 4.96 -19.12 0.18
C THR A 120 5.43 -20.47 -0.38
N LEU A 121 5.12 -21.54 0.33
CA LEU A 121 5.57 -22.91 0.01
C LEU A 121 4.35 -23.83 -0.24
N PHE A 122 4.36 -24.55 -1.38
CA PHE A 122 3.32 -25.52 -1.74
C PHE A 122 3.91 -26.89 -2.08
N GLY A 123 3.53 -27.91 -1.31
CA GLY A 123 3.94 -29.31 -1.48
C GLY A 123 3.38 -29.95 -2.75
N LEU A 124 2.05 -29.86 -2.90
CA LEU A 124 1.27 -30.44 -3.99
C LEU A 124 1.06 -31.95 -3.81
N ASP A 125 1.51 -32.83 -4.71
CA ASP A 125 1.17 -34.25 -4.68
C ASP A 125 2.38 -35.08 -4.19
N GLY A 126 2.28 -35.69 -3.01
CA GLY A 126 3.30 -36.60 -2.45
C GLY A 126 3.55 -36.33 -0.98
N ASN A 127 4.53 -36.98 -0.34
CA ASN A 127 4.80 -36.78 1.08
C ASN A 127 5.98 -35.82 1.26
N ASP A 128 5.65 -34.56 1.47
CA ASP A 128 6.60 -33.47 1.37
C ASP A 128 7.15 -33.05 2.74
N SER A 129 8.31 -32.39 2.73
CA SER A 129 8.91 -31.72 3.88
C SER A 129 9.09 -30.25 3.59
N LEU A 130 8.32 -29.40 4.28
CA LEU A 130 8.27 -27.96 4.06
C LEU A 130 8.74 -27.22 5.31
N LEU A 131 9.69 -26.30 5.16
CA LEU A 131 10.28 -25.53 6.26
C LEU A 131 10.27 -24.04 5.89
N GLY A 132 9.57 -23.21 6.68
CA GLY A 132 9.54 -21.74 6.52
C GLY A 132 10.82 -21.07 7.02
N ASP A 133 11.21 -21.36 8.26
CA ASP A 133 12.39 -20.83 8.99
C ASP A 133 12.16 -19.46 9.64
N THR A 134 12.45 -18.31 9.03
CA THR A 134 12.20 -17.01 9.70
C THR A 134 11.36 -16.07 8.85
N GLY A 135 10.34 -15.47 9.45
CA GLY A 135 9.42 -14.49 8.87
C GLY A 135 8.00 -15.02 8.89
N ALA A 136 7.05 -14.30 8.27
CA ALA A 136 5.63 -14.68 8.32
C ALA A 136 5.27 -15.48 7.06
N ASP A 137 5.20 -16.79 7.21
CA ASP A 137 5.16 -17.75 6.10
C ASP A 137 3.76 -18.28 5.80
N VAL A 138 3.54 -18.70 4.57
CA VAL A 138 2.33 -19.39 4.10
C VAL A 138 2.73 -20.74 3.52
N ILE A 139 2.44 -21.81 4.26
CA ILE A 139 2.86 -23.17 3.91
C ILE A 139 1.64 -24.08 3.75
N ASN A 140 1.59 -24.82 2.64
CA ASN A 140 0.51 -25.76 2.36
C ASN A 140 1.04 -27.08 1.78
N GLY A 141 0.89 -28.18 2.52
CA GLY A 141 1.27 -29.52 2.09
C GLY A 141 0.49 -29.99 0.87
N ASN A 142 -0.83 -29.86 0.90
CA ASN A 142 -1.79 -30.35 -0.09
C ASN A 142 -2.07 -31.86 0.02
N GLN A 143 -1.61 -32.72 -0.89
CA GLN A 143 -2.05 -34.13 -0.94
C GLN A 143 -0.89 -35.07 -0.61
N GLY A 144 -0.97 -35.70 0.56
CA GLY A 144 -0.04 -36.72 1.02
C GLY A 144 0.15 -36.64 2.52
N ASN A 145 1.13 -37.35 3.07
CA ASN A 145 1.41 -37.28 4.51
C ASN A 145 2.60 -36.36 4.73
N ASP A 146 2.31 -35.06 4.79
CA ASP A 146 3.29 -34.00 4.77
C ASP A 146 3.86 -33.73 6.16
N THR A 147 5.06 -33.14 6.19
CA THR A 147 5.66 -32.60 7.40
C THR A 147 5.99 -31.12 7.18
N VAL A 148 5.32 -30.26 7.93
CA VAL A 148 5.39 -28.80 7.84
C VAL A 148 6.01 -28.23 9.11
N TYR A 149 6.99 -27.35 8.95
CA TYR A 149 7.57 -26.51 10.00
C TYR A 149 7.40 -25.03 9.62
N GLY A 150 6.74 -24.25 10.48
CA GLY A 150 6.60 -22.79 10.32
C GLY A 150 7.94 -22.10 10.54
N GLY A 151 8.39 -22.08 11.80
CA GLY A 151 9.65 -21.47 12.21
C GLY A 151 9.42 -20.28 13.13
N ASP A 152 10.28 -19.26 13.06
CA ASP A 152 10.10 -17.99 13.76
C ASP A 152 9.19 -17.08 12.92
N GLY A 153 7.98 -16.75 13.37
CA GLY A 153 7.04 -16.09 12.48
C GLY A 153 5.70 -15.68 13.05
N SER A 154 4.73 -15.56 12.17
CA SER A 154 3.30 -15.56 12.47
C SER A 154 2.69 -16.18 11.23
N ASP A 155 2.64 -17.51 11.24
CA ASP A 155 2.57 -18.34 10.05
C ASP A 155 1.17 -18.86 9.78
N LEU A 156 0.91 -19.14 8.50
CA LEU A 156 -0.30 -19.82 8.05
C LEU A 156 0.08 -21.20 7.50
N LEU A 157 -0.21 -22.24 8.28
CA LEU A 157 0.20 -23.61 8.01
C LEU A 157 -1.01 -24.50 7.69
N ARG A 158 -0.93 -25.27 6.60
CA ARG A 158 -1.98 -26.19 6.17
C ARG A 158 -1.40 -27.54 5.78
N GLY A 159 -1.95 -28.62 6.35
CA GLY A 159 -1.64 -30.01 5.99
C GLY A 159 -2.27 -30.36 4.65
N GLY A 160 -3.59 -30.54 4.64
CA GLY A 160 -4.37 -30.71 3.42
C GLY A 160 -5.18 -32.00 3.41
N ILE A 161 -4.74 -33.00 2.65
CA ILE A 161 -5.41 -34.30 2.49
C ILE A 161 -4.43 -35.39 2.88
N ASP A 162 -4.93 -36.37 3.63
CA ASP A 162 -4.19 -37.46 4.27
C ASP A 162 -3.54 -36.99 5.58
N ASN A 163 -2.66 -37.79 6.20
CA ASN A 163 -2.34 -37.61 7.62
C ASN A 163 -1.05 -36.80 7.81
N ASP A 164 -1.21 -35.55 8.21
CA ASP A 164 -0.14 -34.57 8.20
C ASP A 164 0.49 -34.33 9.58
N ARG A 165 1.70 -33.76 9.58
CA ARG A 165 2.38 -33.26 10.79
C ARG A 165 2.74 -31.80 10.61
N ILE A 166 2.26 -30.96 11.52
CA ILE A 166 2.52 -29.52 11.51
C ILE A 166 3.13 -29.10 12.84
N PHE A 167 4.24 -28.37 12.77
CA PHE A 167 4.93 -27.76 13.90
C PHE A 167 5.06 -26.26 13.61
N ALA A 168 4.42 -25.41 14.41
CA ALA A 168 4.42 -23.96 14.17
C ALA A 168 5.74 -23.31 14.61
N GLU A 169 6.21 -23.64 15.82
CA GLU A 169 7.45 -23.17 16.43
C GLU A 169 7.32 -21.84 17.20
N LEU A 170 7.92 -20.72 16.77
CA LEU A 170 7.85 -19.46 17.53
C LEU A 170 6.93 -18.48 16.81
N GLY A 171 5.91 -17.94 17.46
CA GLY A 171 5.05 -16.93 16.85
C GLY A 171 3.58 -17.14 17.11
N ASP A 172 2.76 -16.12 16.82
CA ASP A 172 1.30 -16.29 16.86
C ASP A 172 0.85 -16.89 15.52
N ASP A 173 0.58 -18.20 15.49
CA ASP A 173 0.40 -18.98 14.25
C ASP A 173 -1.05 -19.43 14.00
N SER A 174 -1.34 -19.83 12.76
CA SER A 174 -2.62 -20.39 12.33
C SER A 174 -2.44 -21.73 11.62
N LEU A 175 -2.89 -22.81 12.25
CA LEU A 175 -2.68 -24.19 11.78
C LEU A 175 -4.00 -24.85 11.35
N TYR A 176 -3.97 -25.56 10.22
CA TYR A 176 -5.09 -26.31 9.66
C TYR A 176 -4.65 -27.72 9.26
N GLY A 177 -5.20 -28.77 9.88
CA GLY A 177 -4.98 -30.17 9.47
C GLY A 177 -5.75 -30.53 8.20
N ASP A 178 -7.00 -30.07 8.12
CA ASP A 178 -7.98 -30.28 7.04
C ASP A 178 -8.60 -31.69 6.98
N LEU A 179 -8.15 -32.59 6.12
CA LEU A 179 -8.74 -33.93 5.92
C LEU A 179 -7.70 -35.00 6.21
N GLY A 180 -7.79 -35.69 7.34
CA GLY A 180 -6.76 -36.63 7.74
C GLY A 180 -6.86 -36.92 9.22
N ASP A 181 -6.11 -37.93 9.68
CA ASP A 181 -5.82 -38.05 11.11
C ASP A 181 -4.51 -37.30 11.37
N ASP A 182 -4.61 -36.02 11.71
CA ASP A 182 -3.49 -35.08 11.69
C ASP A 182 -2.83 -34.90 13.06
N THR A 183 -1.61 -34.37 13.07
CA THR A 183 -0.89 -34.01 14.29
C THR A 183 -0.35 -32.59 14.21
N LEU A 184 -0.88 -31.69 15.06
CA LEU A 184 -0.58 -30.26 15.05
C LEU A 184 -0.04 -29.81 16.41
N PHE A 185 1.07 -29.07 16.39
CA PHE A 185 1.69 -28.44 17.56
C PHE A 185 1.88 -26.94 17.33
N GLY A 186 1.28 -26.10 18.16
CA GLY A 186 1.46 -24.64 18.17
C GLY A 186 2.88 -24.24 18.57
N ALA A 187 3.26 -24.58 19.80
CA ALA A 187 4.56 -24.33 20.43
C ALA A 187 4.61 -23.02 21.24
N GLU A 188 5.47 -22.04 20.93
CA GLU A 188 5.49 -20.77 21.68
C GLU A 188 4.70 -19.70 20.91
N GLY A 189 3.64 -19.16 21.50
CA GLY A 189 2.88 -18.05 20.91
C GLY A 189 1.38 -18.22 21.09
N LYS A 190 0.59 -17.25 20.63
CA LYS A 190 -0.88 -17.33 20.73
C LYS A 190 -1.45 -17.95 19.47
N ASP A 191 -1.63 -19.26 19.47
CA ASP A 191 -1.91 -20.03 18.26
C ASP A 191 -3.40 -20.29 18.04
N ALA A 192 -3.78 -20.39 16.76
CA ALA A 192 -5.10 -20.82 16.32
C ALA A 192 -5.00 -22.17 15.59
N ILE A 193 -5.44 -23.25 16.23
CA ILE A 193 -5.25 -24.63 15.75
C ILE A 193 -6.60 -25.26 15.37
N PHE A 194 -6.73 -25.73 14.13
CA PHE A 194 -7.92 -26.39 13.62
C PHE A 194 -7.57 -27.79 13.08
N GLY A 195 -8.05 -28.85 13.72
CA GLY A 195 -7.83 -30.25 13.29
C GLY A 195 -8.48 -30.52 11.94
N GLY A 196 -9.81 -30.56 11.90
CA GLY A 196 -10.55 -30.62 10.64
C GLY A 196 -11.46 -31.83 10.59
N ARG A 197 -11.18 -32.79 9.71
CA ARG A 197 -11.89 -34.08 9.68
C ARG A 197 -10.92 -35.23 9.83
N GLY A 198 -11.16 -36.05 10.84
CA GLY A 198 -10.42 -37.27 11.13
C GLY A 198 -10.13 -37.32 12.63
N GLU A 199 -9.36 -38.30 13.09
CA GLU A 199 -9.01 -38.39 14.52
C GLU A 199 -7.70 -37.63 14.77
N ASP A 200 -7.81 -36.37 15.19
CA ASP A 200 -6.68 -35.44 15.25
C ASP A 200 -5.99 -35.42 16.62
N LEU A 201 -4.69 -35.13 16.63
CA LEU A 201 -3.90 -34.83 17.83
C LEU A 201 -3.43 -33.38 17.81
N LEU A 202 -3.98 -32.55 18.69
CA LEU A 202 -3.76 -31.11 18.74
C LEU A 202 -3.12 -30.69 20.07
N SER A 203 -2.14 -29.81 20.02
CA SER A 203 -1.46 -29.27 21.21
C SER A 203 -1.08 -27.80 21.03
N GLY A 204 -1.53 -26.94 21.94
CA GLY A 204 -1.15 -25.52 21.97
C GLY A 204 0.30 -25.32 22.44
N ASN A 205 0.63 -25.91 23.59
CA ASN A 205 1.93 -25.89 24.29
C ASN A 205 2.14 -24.70 25.22
N GLU A 206 2.67 -23.55 24.78
CA GLU A 206 2.93 -22.38 25.62
C GLU A 206 2.11 -21.17 25.15
N ASP A 207 1.75 -20.28 26.08
CA ASP A 207 0.91 -19.09 25.87
C ASP A 207 -0.59 -19.41 25.64
N ASP A 208 -1.43 -18.37 25.49
CA ASP A 208 -2.89 -18.55 25.47
C ASP A 208 -3.38 -18.90 24.04
N ASP A 209 -3.87 -20.13 23.85
CA ASP A 209 -4.21 -20.70 22.53
C ASP A 209 -5.71 -20.85 22.25
N GLU A 210 -6.09 -20.91 20.97
CA GLU A 210 -7.43 -21.32 20.50
C GLU A 210 -7.34 -22.62 19.69
N ILE A 211 -7.93 -23.71 20.20
CA ILE A 211 -7.85 -25.04 19.58
C ILE A 211 -9.26 -25.59 19.30
N ASN A 212 -9.45 -26.14 18.09
CA ASN A 212 -10.70 -26.75 17.67
C ASN A 212 -10.47 -28.05 16.88
N GLY A 213 -10.86 -29.19 17.46
CA GLY A 213 -10.80 -30.53 16.83
C GLY A 213 -11.65 -30.65 15.56
N ASN A 214 -12.83 -30.01 15.56
CA ASN A 214 -13.84 -30.04 14.51
C ASN A 214 -14.61 -31.35 14.40
N GLN A 215 -14.25 -32.28 13.52
CA GLN A 215 -15.04 -33.51 13.29
C GLN A 215 -14.17 -34.76 13.38
N GLY A 216 -14.38 -35.53 14.44
CA GLY A 216 -13.72 -36.80 14.66
C GLY A 216 -13.59 -37.08 16.14
N ASN A 217 -12.85 -38.13 16.51
CA ASN A 217 -12.58 -38.39 17.92
C ASN A 217 -11.21 -37.79 18.23
N ASP A 218 -11.21 -36.51 18.60
CA ASP A 218 -9.99 -35.72 18.67
C ASP A 218 -9.35 -35.80 20.05
N THR A 219 -8.03 -35.61 20.10
CA THR A 219 -7.28 -35.45 21.35
C THR A 219 -6.66 -34.06 21.38
N VAL A 220 -7.11 -33.23 22.32
CA VAL A 220 -6.74 -31.82 22.43
C VAL A 220 -6.03 -31.55 23.76
N PHE A 221 -4.86 -30.91 23.69
CA PHE A 221 -4.11 -30.40 24.83
C PHE A 221 -3.94 -28.88 24.70
N GLY A 222 -4.36 -28.12 25.70
CA GLY A 222 -4.14 -26.67 25.76
C GLY A 222 -2.65 -26.39 25.98
N GLY A 223 -2.17 -26.64 27.19
CA GLY A 223 -0.75 -26.52 27.51
C GLY A 223 -0.54 -25.59 28.69
N GLN A 224 0.35 -24.62 28.56
CA GLN A 224 0.56 -23.54 29.52
C GLN A 224 -0.09 -22.28 28.97
N GLY A 225 -1.13 -21.77 29.60
CA GLY A 225 -1.86 -20.64 29.03
C GLY A 225 -3.29 -20.64 29.53
N ASN A 226 -4.04 -19.60 29.22
CA ASN A 226 -5.49 -19.60 29.44
C ASN A 226 -6.15 -19.89 28.09
N ASP A 227 -6.41 -21.16 27.83
CA ASP A 227 -6.71 -21.64 26.49
C ASP A 227 -8.21 -21.69 26.20
N ILE A 228 -8.57 -21.68 24.92
CA ILE A 228 -9.93 -21.91 24.42
C ILE A 228 -9.95 -23.22 23.64
N LEU A 229 -10.53 -24.26 24.24
CA LEU A 229 -10.49 -25.61 23.70
C LEU A 229 -11.88 -26.09 23.26
N ARG A 230 -11.98 -26.55 22.02
CA ARG A 230 -13.20 -27.14 21.44
C ARG A 230 -12.91 -28.53 20.88
N GLY A 231 -13.67 -29.53 21.32
CA GLY A 231 -13.62 -30.88 20.74
C GLY A 231 -14.29 -30.88 19.38
N GLY A 232 -15.60 -30.58 19.38
CA GLY A 232 -16.37 -30.36 18.15
C GLY A 232 -17.47 -31.38 17.99
N ARG A 233 -17.31 -32.33 17.06
CA ARG A 233 -18.28 -33.41 16.83
C ARG A 233 -17.59 -34.74 17.01
N ASP A 234 -18.38 -35.69 17.49
CA ASP A 234 -17.96 -37.06 17.81
C ASP A 234 -17.25 -37.07 19.19
N ASP A 235 -16.64 -38.17 19.61
CA ASP A 235 -16.30 -38.38 21.04
C ASP A 235 -14.85 -37.92 21.34
N ASP A 236 -14.68 -36.78 22.01
CA ASP A 236 -13.37 -36.12 22.15
C ASP A 236 -12.69 -36.32 23.52
N ILE A 237 -11.37 -36.12 23.56
CA ILE A 237 -10.56 -36.05 24.77
C ILE A 237 -9.89 -34.68 24.84
N ILE A 238 -10.19 -33.89 25.88
CA ILE A 238 -9.67 -32.52 26.04
C ILE A 238 -9.00 -32.36 27.41
N SER A 239 -7.80 -31.77 27.42
CA SER A 239 -7.04 -31.37 28.62
C SER A 239 -6.64 -29.90 28.50
N GLY A 240 -7.01 -29.06 29.48
CA GLY A 240 -6.53 -27.67 29.58
C GLY A 240 -5.06 -27.58 30.01
N ASP A 241 -4.65 -28.48 30.90
CA ASP A 241 -3.31 -28.57 31.49
C ASP A 241 -3.01 -27.45 32.51
N VAL A 242 -2.37 -26.33 32.17
CA VAL A 242 -1.97 -25.29 33.13
C VAL A 242 -2.49 -23.92 32.72
N GLY A 243 -3.35 -23.34 33.54
CA GLY A 243 -3.88 -21.98 33.42
C GLY A 243 -5.41 -21.97 33.58
N ASP A 244 -6.05 -20.80 33.43
CA ASP A 244 -7.50 -20.68 33.63
C ASP A 244 -8.23 -20.94 32.27
N ASP A 245 -8.60 -22.19 31.98
CA ASP A 245 -9.01 -22.62 30.63
C ASP A 245 -10.53 -22.57 30.34
N LEU A 246 -10.90 -22.41 29.07
CA LEU A 246 -12.27 -22.49 28.56
C LEU A 246 -12.49 -23.75 27.71
N ILE A 247 -13.27 -24.71 28.23
CA ILE A 247 -13.39 -26.03 27.63
C ILE A 247 -14.80 -26.30 27.12
N TYR A 248 -14.91 -26.63 25.83
CA TYR A 248 -16.13 -27.00 25.12
C TYR A 248 -16.00 -28.41 24.55
N GLY A 249 -16.74 -29.39 25.10
CA GLY A 249 -16.86 -30.71 24.45
C GLY A 249 -17.67 -30.67 23.15
N ASP A 250 -18.64 -29.74 23.09
CA ASP A 250 -19.61 -29.63 21.99
C ASP A 250 -20.44 -30.91 21.81
N ARG A 251 -20.49 -31.53 20.62
CA ARG A 251 -21.38 -32.67 20.36
C ARG A 251 -20.62 -33.98 20.41
N GLY A 252 -20.72 -34.68 21.51
CA GLY A 252 -20.06 -35.97 21.63
C GLY A 252 -20.41 -36.67 22.90
N ILE A 253 -19.60 -37.65 23.23
CA ILE A 253 -19.43 -38.15 24.59
C ILE A 253 -17.99 -37.81 24.98
N ASP A 254 -17.82 -36.61 25.52
CA ASP A 254 -16.48 -36.04 25.65
C ASP A 254 -15.87 -36.35 27.01
N THR A 255 -14.54 -36.46 27.05
CA THR A 255 -13.76 -36.55 28.29
C THR A 255 -12.97 -35.27 28.48
N LEU A 256 -13.35 -34.49 29.50
CA LEU A 256 -12.84 -33.15 29.74
C LEU A 256 -12.04 -33.10 31.04
N THR A 257 -10.85 -32.52 30.98
CA THR A 257 -9.94 -32.32 32.12
C THR A 257 -9.50 -30.87 32.11
N GLY A 258 -9.66 -30.17 33.23
CA GLY A 258 -9.27 -28.77 33.37
C GLY A 258 -7.77 -28.65 33.55
N GLY A 259 -7.26 -29.27 34.61
CA GLY A 259 -5.86 -29.20 35.00
C GLY A 259 -5.63 -28.28 36.19
N ASP A 260 -4.50 -27.59 36.19
CA ASP A 260 -4.11 -26.63 37.22
C ASP A 260 -4.60 -25.22 36.82
N GLY A 261 -5.60 -24.69 37.52
CA GLY A 261 -6.06 -23.32 37.29
C GLY A 261 -7.50 -23.14 37.72
N LYS A 262 -8.18 -22.14 37.16
CA LYS A 262 -9.63 -21.98 37.32
C LYS A 262 -10.31 -22.14 35.97
N ASP A 263 -10.81 -23.34 35.76
CA ASP A 263 -11.29 -23.75 34.45
C ASP A 263 -12.81 -23.58 34.33
N ILE A 264 -13.28 -23.41 33.10
CA ILE A 264 -14.69 -23.27 32.78
C ILE A 264 -15.09 -24.34 31.78
N PHE A 265 -15.89 -25.30 32.25
CA PHE A 265 -16.49 -26.33 31.40
C PHE A 265 -17.85 -25.85 30.89
N PHE A 266 -18.01 -25.71 29.58
CA PHE A 266 -19.25 -25.24 28.98
C PHE A 266 -20.24 -26.35 28.70
N LEU A 267 -21.51 -26.11 29.06
CA LEU A 267 -22.63 -26.97 28.72
C LEU A 267 -23.60 -26.24 27.78
N GLU A 268 -23.94 -26.90 26.67
CA GLU A 268 -24.93 -26.43 25.70
C GLU A 268 -26.23 -27.24 25.75
N LYS A 269 -27.30 -26.67 25.19
CA LYS A 269 -28.58 -27.34 25.06
C LYS A 269 -28.54 -28.33 23.89
N GLY A 270 -28.90 -29.58 24.16
CA GLY A 270 -29.13 -30.58 23.12
C GLY A 270 -27.90 -31.38 22.71
N ILE A 271 -26.75 -31.18 23.37
CA ILE A 271 -25.53 -31.97 23.19
C ILE A 271 -25.61 -33.32 23.93
N GLY A 272 -26.24 -33.35 25.10
CA GLY A 272 -26.33 -34.57 25.91
C GLY A 272 -27.27 -35.68 25.40
N GLY A 273 -27.06 -36.90 25.86
CA GLY A 273 -27.80 -38.08 25.43
C GLY A 273 -28.96 -38.53 26.34
N ALA A 274 -29.69 -39.56 25.89
CA ALA A 274 -30.86 -40.10 26.61
C ALA A 274 -30.49 -41.03 27.78
N SER A 275 -29.21 -41.36 27.93
CA SER A 275 -28.70 -42.21 29.00
C SER A 275 -27.40 -41.64 29.57
N LEU A 276 -27.08 -42.04 30.81
CA LEU A 276 -25.90 -41.54 31.53
C LEU A 276 -24.56 -41.87 30.84
N THR A 277 -24.51 -42.90 29.98
CA THR A 277 -23.28 -43.25 29.24
C THR A 277 -23.08 -42.38 27.99
N GLN A 278 -23.99 -41.44 27.74
CA GLN A 278 -23.94 -40.49 26.63
C GLN A 278 -23.87 -39.05 27.17
N ALA A 279 -23.25 -38.90 28.32
CA ALA A 279 -23.02 -37.63 28.97
C ALA A 279 -21.52 -37.42 29.04
N ASP A 280 -21.11 -36.18 28.95
CA ASP A 280 -19.70 -35.81 29.00
C ASP A 280 -19.16 -36.13 30.40
N ILE A 281 -17.86 -36.37 30.46
CA ILE A 281 -17.16 -36.77 31.67
C ILE A 281 -16.16 -35.67 32.00
N ILE A 282 -16.43 -34.90 33.05
CA ILE A 282 -15.47 -33.95 33.60
C ILE A 282 -14.69 -34.67 34.70
N THR A 283 -13.36 -34.79 34.54
CA THR A 283 -12.56 -35.75 35.28
C THR A 283 -12.01 -35.24 36.61
N ASP A 284 -11.81 -33.92 36.75
CA ASP A 284 -11.01 -33.31 37.82
C ASP A 284 -11.62 -32.06 38.50
N PHE A 285 -12.82 -31.64 38.12
CA PHE A 285 -13.51 -30.44 38.65
C PHE A 285 -13.26 -30.12 40.14
N VAL A 286 -12.61 -28.98 40.40
CA VAL A 286 -12.23 -28.44 41.70
C VAL A 286 -13.22 -27.36 42.15
N ASN A 287 -14.08 -27.69 43.11
CA ASN A 287 -15.08 -26.76 43.62
C ASN A 287 -14.45 -25.49 44.25
N GLY A 288 -14.93 -24.33 43.79
CA GLY A 288 -14.47 -23.01 44.25
C GLY A 288 -13.26 -22.48 43.49
N GLU A 289 -12.68 -23.27 42.59
CA GLU A 289 -11.69 -22.86 41.60
C GLU A 289 -12.36 -22.89 40.22
N ASP A 290 -12.91 -24.03 39.82
CA ASP A 290 -13.56 -24.21 38.52
C ASP A 290 -15.02 -23.76 38.48
N ALA A 291 -15.52 -23.54 37.27
CA ALA A 291 -16.90 -23.17 36.98
C ALA A 291 -17.50 -23.98 35.82
N ILE A 292 -18.83 -23.90 35.74
CA ILE A 292 -19.65 -24.48 34.68
C ILE A 292 -20.30 -23.33 33.91
N GLY A 293 -19.83 -23.12 32.69
CA GLY A 293 -20.39 -22.15 31.75
C GLY A 293 -21.70 -22.65 31.17
N LEU A 294 -22.72 -21.79 31.12
CA LEU A 294 -24.01 -22.10 30.47
C LEU A 294 -24.22 -21.16 29.29
N ILE A 295 -24.30 -21.72 28.08
CA ILE A 295 -24.41 -20.97 26.82
C ILE A 295 -25.76 -21.21 26.13
N ALA A 296 -25.98 -20.60 24.96
CA ALA A 296 -27.20 -20.72 24.17
C ALA A 296 -28.51 -20.40 24.93
N GLY A 297 -28.43 -19.51 25.92
CA GLY A 297 -29.57 -19.08 26.75
C GLY A 297 -29.97 -20.06 27.84
N PHE A 298 -29.14 -21.07 28.13
CA PHE A 298 -29.36 -22.01 29.22
C PHE A 298 -29.14 -21.35 30.58
N GLN A 299 -30.04 -21.60 31.53
CA GLN A 299 -29.94 -21.03 32.88
C GLN A 299 -29.80 -22.14 33.92
N VAL A 300 -29.24 -21.82 35.09
CA VAL A 300 -29.12 -22.78 36.21
C VAL A 300 -30.48 -23.37 36.60
N SER A 301 -31.58 -22.62 36.43
CA SER A 301 -32.94 -23.10 36.67
C SER A 301 -33.43 -24.17 35.69
N ASP A 302 -32.76 -24.31 34.54
CA ASP A 302 -33.05 -25.33 33.53
C ASP A 302 -32.32 -26.65 33.83
N LEU A 303 -31.49 -26.69 34.86
CA LEU A 303 -30.71 -27.87 35.25
C LEU A 303 -31.39 -28.68 36.36
N ASN A 304 -31.34 -30.00 36.22
CA ASN A 304 -31.56 -30.94 37.31
C ASN A 304 -30.21 -31.57 37.71
N ILE A 305 -29.67 -31.15 38.85
CA ILE A 305 -28.35 -31.58 39.34
C ILE A 305 -28.54 -32.49 40.57
N PHE A 306 -28.03 -33.71 40.53
CA PHE A 306 -28.22 -34.71 41.60
C PHE A 306 -27.01 -35.63 41.79
N GLN A 307 -26.92 -36.27 42.96
CA GLN A 307 -25.88 -37.27 43.22
C GLN A 307 -26.18 -38.57 42.47
N GLY A 308 -25.16 -39.13 41.80
CA GLY A 308 -25.26 -40.43 41.18
C GLY A 308 -25.51 -41.59 42.16
N THR A 309 -25.82 -42.76 41.59
CA THR A 309 -26.11 -43.98 42.36
C THR A 309 -25.34 -45.17 41.77
N GLY A 310 -25.30 -46.30 42.48
CA GLY A 310 -24.63 -47.51 41.99
C GLY A 310 -23.13 -47.32 41.83
N ALA A 311 -22.61 -47.41 40.61
CA ALA A 311 -21.20 -47.19 40.32
C ALA A 311 -20.78 -45.71 40.42
N ASN A 312 -21.73 -44.79 40.36
CA ASN A 312 -21.49 -43.34 40.32
C ASN A 312 -21.86 -42.66 41.65
N THR A 313 -21.79 -43.36 42.79
CA THR A 313 -22.18 -42.79 44.10
C THR A 313 -21.31 -41.63 44.56
N ASN A 314 -20.13 -41.48 43.97
CA ASN A 314 -19.20 -40.40 44.25
C ASN A 314 -19.29 -39.26 43.23
N ASP A 315 -20.11 -39.39 42.18
CA ASP A 315 -20.14 -38.46 41.06
C ASP A 315 -21.42 -37.61 41.07
N THR A 316 -21.30 -36.36 40.64
CA THR A 316 -22.46 -35.48 40.43
C THR A 316 -22.92 -35.56 38.98
N ILE A 317 -24.23 -35.64 38.78
CA ILE A 317 -24.85 -35.76 37.46
C ILE A 317 -25.64 -34.49 37.18
N ILE A 318 -25.44 -33.93 35.99
CA ILE A 318 -26.13 -32.75 35.47
C ILE A 318 -27.03 -33.19 34.32
N GLN A 319 -28.32 -32.85 34.42
CA GLN A 319 -29.31 -33.12 33.38
C GLN A 319 -30.05 -31.84 32.98
N ASP A 320 -30.50 -31.80 31.73
CA ASP A 320 -31.51 -30.85 31.28
C ASP A 320 -32.87 -31.22 31.93
N ASN A 321 -33.45 -30.30 32.69
CA ASN A 321 -34.71 -30.49 33.41
C ASN A 321 -35.93 -30.54 32.47
N LEU A 322 -35.85 -29.94 31.28
CA LEU A 322 -36.92 -29.93 30.29
C LEU A 322 -36.93 -31.20 29.44
N THR A 323 -35.76 -31.60 28.93
CA THR A 323 -35.64 -32.73 27.98
C THR A 323 -35.33 -34.06 28.68
N GLY A 324 -34.70 -34.01 29.86
CA GLY A 324 -34.19 -35.19 30.57
C GLY A 324 -32.88 -35.74 30.01
N GLN A 325 -32.24 -35.03 29.06
CA GLN A 325 -30.91 -35.40 28.56
C GLN A 325 -29.86 -35.31 29.67
N PHE A 326 -28.95 -36.27 29.70
CA PHE A 326 -27.78 -36.23 30.58
C PHE A 326 -26.69 -35.43 29.89
N LEU A 327 -26.27 -34.34 30.53
CA LEU A 327 -25.31 -33.39 29.96
C LEU A 327 -23.90 -33.76 30.39
N ALA A 328 -23.65 -33.83 31.69
CA ALA A 328 -22.31 -34.10 32.21
C ALA A 328 -22.31 -34.93 33.51
N VAL A 329 -21.18 -35.60 33.74
CA VAL A 329 -20.83 -36.31 34.97
C VAL A 329 -19.55 -35.70 35.53
N LEU A 330 -19.66 -35.05 36.69
CA LEU A 330 -18.50 -34.56 37.44
C LEU A 330 -17.94 -35.72 38.28
N LYS A 331 -16.81 -36.28 37.85
CA LYS A 331 -16.20 -37.46 38.48
C LYS A 331 -15.64 -37.10 39.86
N GLY A 332 -15.99 -37.91 40.86
CA GLY A 332 -15.48 -37.72 42.23
C GLY A 332 -16.04 -36.50 42.98
N VAL A 333 -16.87 -35.66 42.36
CA VAL A 333 -17.46 -34.48 42.98
C VAL A 333 -18.77 -34.82 43.68
N ASN A 334 -18.88 -34.46 44.96
CA ASN A 334 -20.12 -34.62 45.70
C ASN A 334 -21.14 -33.54 45.34
N ARG A 335 -22.42 -33.91 45.15
CA ARG A 335 -23.47 -32.96 44.78
C ARG A 335 -23.58 -31.79 45.75
N SER A 336 -23.29 -31.98 47.03
CA SER A 336 -23.38 -30.93 48.04
C SER A 336 -22.31 -29.84 47.93
N ALA A 337 -21.26 -30.05 47.14
CA ALA A 337 -20.24 -29.04 46.84
C ALA A 337 -20.73 -28.02 45.79
N ILE A 338 -21.61 -28.44 44.87
CA ILE A 338 -22.08 -27.58 43.77
C ILE A 338 -23.17 -26.61 44.23
N ASP A 339 -22.92 -25.31 44.08
CA ASP A 339 -23.86 -24.23 44.36
C ASP A 339 -23.96 -23.21 43.21
N SER A 340 -24.48 -22.01 43.47
CA SER A 340 -24.67 -20.99 42.43
C SER A 340 -23.39 -20.26 42.00
N ALA A 341 -22.33 -20.29 42.82
CA ALA A 341 -21.05 -19.68 42.50
C ALA A 341 -20.34 -20.44 41.39
N ASP A 342 -20.47 -21.77 41.35
CA ASP A 342 -19.92 -22.64 40.29
C ASP A 342 -20.55 -22.37 38.91
N PHE A 343 -21.53 -21.47 38.76
CA PHE A 343 -22.14 -21.08 37.48
C PHE A 343 -21.94 -19.59 37.14
N SER A 344 -21.01 -18.91 37.81
CA SER A 344 -20.76 -17.48 37.61
C SER A 344 -19.48 -17.25 36.81
N ILE A 345 -19.59 -17.04 35.50
CA ILE A 345 -18.46 -16.79 34.60
C ILE A 345 -18.18 -15.28 34.36
N PRO A 346 -16.93 -14.86 34.06
CA PRO A 346 -16.58 -13.50 33.63
C PRO A 346 -17.37 -13.06 32.38
N GLY A 347 -17.50 -11.74 32.14
CA GLY A 347 -18.11 -11.22 30.90
C GLY A 347 -17.08 -10.55 30.00
N VAL A 348 -17.29 -10.49 28.68
CA VAL A 348 -16.30 -10.01 27.70
C VAL A 348 -16.87 -8.85 26.88
N PHE A 349 -16.08 -7.79 26.64
CA PHE A 349 -16.44 -6.65 25.79
C PHE A 349 -15.73 -6.69 24.42
N THR A 350 -16.47 -6.45 23.33
CA THR A 350 -15.93 -6.43 21.95
C THR A 350 -16.60 -5.34 21.11
N PHE A 351 -15.92 -4.81 20.09
CA PHE A 351 -16.59 -4.06 19.02
C PHE A 351 -17.40 -4.99 18.11
N THR A 352 -18.49 -4.50 17.54
CA THR A 352 -19.34 -5.31 16.65
C THR A 352 -18.80 -5.44 15.22
N ALA A 353 -17.80 -4.63 14.85
CA ALA A 353 -17.19 -4.60 13.53
C ALA A 353 -15.76 -4.03 13.64
N PRO A 354 -14.85 -4.41 12.73
CA PRO A 354 -13.50 -3.84 12.67
C PRO A 354 -13.48 -2.42 12.09
N THR A 355 -14.52 -2.01 11.35
CA THR A 355 -14.63 -0.68 10.73
C THR A 355 -16.01 -0.06 10.96
N PHE A 356 -16.04 1.25 11.20
CA PHE A 356 -17.23 2.09 11.34
C PHE A 356 -17.12 3.34 10.47
N GLN A 357 -18.23 4.07 10.28
CA GLN A 357 -18.28 5.30 9.48
C GLN A 357 -19.13 6.39 10.14
N VAL A 358 -18.65 7.62 10.07
CA VAL A 358 -19.34 8.84 10.53
C VAL A 358 -19.14 9.94 9.49
N ASN A 359 -20.12 10.81 9.30
CA ASN A 359 -19.89 12.06 8.58
C ASN A 359 -19.04 13.01 9.44
N GLU A 360 -18.35 13.94 8.81
CA GLU A 360 -17.57 14.98 9.50
C GLU A 360 -18.45 15.87 10.42
N ASP A 361 -19.75 16.02 10.11
CA ASP A 361 -20.76 16.66 10.96
C ASP A 361 -21.10 15.88 12.24
N GLY A 362 -20.45 14.73 12.45
CA GLY A 362 -20.61 13.84 13.57
C GLY A 362 -21.83 12.92 13.47
N THR A 363 -22.58 12.95 12.35
CA THR A 363 -23.72 12.06 12.13
C THR A 363 -23.23 10.64 11.79
N PRO A 364 -23.59 9.60 12.57
CA PRO A 364 -23.16 8.24 12.27
C PRO A 364 -23.77 7.72 10.96
N ILE A 365 -22.93 7.24 10.04
CA ILE A 365 -23.33 6.39 8.92
C ILE A 365 -23.49 4.95 9.43
N GLN A 366 -22.48 4.48 10.16
CA GLN A 366 -22.45 3.21 10.89
C GLN A 366 -21.99 3.46 12.33
N ALA A 367 -22.92 3.35 13.28
CA ALA A 367 -22.63 3.68 14.68
C ALA A 367 -21.61 2.71 15.30
N VAL A 368 -20.61 3.29 15.97
CA VAL A 368 -19.65 2.53 16.79
C VAL A 368 -20.40 1.84 17.92
N THR A 369 -20.38 0.50 17.92
CA THR A 369 -21.15 -0.33 18.84
C THR A 369 -20.23 -1.33 19.55
N VAL A 370 -20.42 -1.45 20.87
CA VAL A 370 -19.71 -2.39 21.75
C VAL A 370 -20.72 -3.37 22.35
N THR A 371 -20.39 -4.65 22.31
CA THR A 371 -21.18 -5.74 22.89
C THR A 371 -20.53 -6.29 24.16
N ARG A 372 -21.36 -6.81 25.07
CA ARG A 372 -20.96 -7.58 26.23
C ARG A 372 -21.52 -9.00 26.13
N THR A 373 -20.64 -10.00 26.09
CA THR A 373 -21.01 -11.41 26.23
C THR A 373 -20.78 -11.85 27.66
N ASP A 374 -21.65 -12.73 28.17
CA ASP A 374 -21.51 -13.37 29.48
C ASP A 374 -21.32 -12.43 30.69
N GLY A 375 -21.09 -12.97 31.89
CA GLY A 375 -21.02 -12.21 33.14
C GLY A 375 -22.24 -11.31 33.42
N LEU A 376 -23.39 -11.61 32.81
CA LEU A 376 -24.56 -10.70 32.77
C LEU A 376 -25.26 -10.53 34.12
N ASN A 377 -24.80 -11.24 35.15
CA ASN A 377 -25.36 -11.21 36.50
C ASN A 377 -25.00 -9.94 37.30
N ALA A 378 -24.00 -9.14 36.86
CA ALA A 378 -23.56 -7.91 37.51
C ALA A 378 -23.33 -6.75 36.51
N ALA A 379 -23.29 -5.52 37.03
CA ALA A 379 -22.97 -4.34 36.23
C ALA A 379 -21.46 -4.25 35.93
N ALA A 380 -21.10 -3.71 34.76
CA ALA A 380 -19.71 -3.59 34.28
C ALA A 380 -19.51 -2.33 33.43
N SER A 381 -18.27 -2.00 33.08
CA SER A 381 -17.94 -0.87 32.22
C SER A 381 -16.66 -1.11 31.43
N VAL A 382 -16.50 -0.39 30.32
CA VAL A 382 -15.31 -0.39 29.44
C VAL A 382 -15.10 1.02 28.87
N THR A 383 -13.86 1.39 28.55
CA THR A 383 -13.49 2.71 28.01
C THR A 383 -13.09 2.60 26.55
N VAL A 384 -13.64 3.47 25.69
CA VAL A 384 -13.22 3.65 24.30
C VAL A 384 -12.19 4.79 24.25
N THR A 385 -10.99 4.49 23.75
CA THR A 385 -9.91 5.46 23.51
C THR A 385 -9.64 5.60 22.02
N SER A 386 -9.17 6.76 21.58
CA SER A 386 -8.88 7.05 20.18
C SER A 386 -7.41 7.44 19.98
N SER A 387 -6.85 7.16 18.81
CA SER A 387 -5.54 7.65 18.37
C SER A 387 -5.58 8.03 16.88
N ASN A 388 -4.66 8.89 16.47
CA ASN A 388 -4.61 9.39 15.10
C ASN A 388 -4.48 8.21 14.11
N GLY A 389 -5.20 8.31 13.00
CA GLY A 389 -4.93 7.56 11.78
C GLY A 389 -4.44 8.55 10.73
N THR A 390 -5.15 8.65 9.60
CA THR A 390 -4.98 9.78 8.68
C THR A 390 -5.57 11.07 9.23
N ALA A 391 -6.61 10.99 10.07
CA ALA A 391 -7.15 12.12 10.82
C ALA A 391 -6.31 12.40 12.07
N THR A 392 -6.16 13.67 12.45
CA THR A 392 -5.35 14.16 13.57
C THR A 392 -6.14 14.97 14.59
N ALA A 393 -5.92 14.70 15.87
CA ALA A 393 -6.43 15.58 16.93
C ALA A 393 -5.50 16.79 17.14
N PRO A 394 -6.02 18.03 17.29
CA PRO A 394 -7.43 18.38 17.41
C PRO A 394 -8.08 18.90 16.12
N ALA A 395 -7.45 18.68 14.96
CA ALA A 395 -7.96 19.22 13.69
C ALA A 395 -9.30 18.59 13.34
N ASP A 396 -9.36 17.26 13.35
CA ASP A 396 -10.47 16.51 12.74
C ASP A 396 -11.36 15.84 13.80
N TYR A 397 -10.80 15.60 14.99
CA TYR A 397 -11.54 15.03 16.11
C TYR A 397 -10.97 15.43 17.48
N ASN A 398 -11.78 15.27 18.53
CA ASN A 398 -11.32 15.44 19.91
C ASN A 398 -10.92 14.11 20.53
N ASN A 399 -9.65 13.99 20.92
CA ASN A 399 -9.12 12.79 21.56
C ASN A 399 -9.45 12.66 23.06
N THR A 400 -10.74 12.69 23.41
CA THR A 400 -11.23 12.49 24.78
C THR A 400 -11.77 11.06 24.96
N PRO A 401 -11.24 10.24 25.90
CA PRO A 401 -11.76 8.89 26.17
C PRO A 401 -13.23 8.88 26.61
N VAL A 402 -13.99 7.88 26.17
CA VAL A 402 -15.43 7.73 26.46
C VAL A 402 -15.70 6.45 27.25
N VAL A 403 -16.32 6.56 28.43
CA VAL A 403 -16.64 5.40 29.31
C VAL A 403 -18.05 4.90 29.05
N LEU A 404 -18.19 3.61 28.71
CA LEU A 404 -19.46 2.91 28.52
C LEU A 404 -19.81 2.09 29.77
N ASN A 405 -20.97 2.35 30.38
CA ASN A 405 -21.42 1.67 31.60
C ASN A 405 -22.61 0.75 31.29
N PHE A 406 -22.48 -0.56 31.52
CA PHE A 406 -23.49 -1.59 31.29
C PHE A 406 -24.17 -2.01 32.60
N ALA A 407 -25.50 -2.03 32.62
CA ALA A 407 -26.27 -2.64 33.72
C ALA A 407 -26.23 -4.18 33.66
N ALA A 408 -26.59 -4.85 34.75
CA ALA A 408 -26.78 -6.30 34.74
C ALA A 408 -27.83 -6.69 33.68
N GLY A 409 -27.51 -7.69 32.84
CA GLY A 409 -28.32 -8.14 31.71
C GLY A 409 -28.25 -7.28 30.44
N GLU A 410 -27.51 -6.16 30.44
CA GLU A 410 -27.32 -5.32 29.24
C GLU A 410 -26.19 -5.87 28.36
N THR A 411 -26.46 -6.07 27.08
CA THR A 411 -25.56 -6.76 26.15
C THR A 411 -24.96 -5.88 25.04
N SER A 412 -25.43 -4.63 24.85
CA SER A 412 -24.84 -3.72 23.85
C SER A 412 -24.99 -2.23 24.19
N LYS A 413 -24.04 -1.41 23.69
CA LYS A 413 -24.09 0.06 23.71
C LYS A 413 -23.49 0.68 22.46
N THR A 414 -24.04 1.81 22.05
CA THR A 414 -23.47 2.69 21.02
C THR A 414 -22.67 3.83 21.65
N VAL A 415 -21.59 4.24 20.99
CA VAL A 415 -20.74 5.37 21.40
C VAL A 415 -20.68 6.41 20.28
N THR A 416 -20.64 7.69 20.66
CA THR A 416 -20.43 8.80 19.74
C THR A 416 -19.03 9.34 19.95
N ILE A 417 -18.20 9.31 18.92
CA ILE A 417 -16.88 9.94 18.94
C ILE A 417 -17.03 11.42 18.56
N PRO A 418 -16.44 12.37 19.31
CA PRO A 418 -16.58 13.79 18.98
C PRO A 418 -15.71 14.18 17.79
N ILE A 419 -16.34 14.39 16.63
CA ILE A 419 -15.72 14.88 15.41
C ILE A 419 -15.71 16.41 15.39
N VAL A 420 -14.68 17.00 14.80
CA VAL A 420 -14.57 18.45 14.53
C VAL A 420 -15.00 18.66 13.10
N ASN A 421 -16.12 19.35 12.90
CA ASN A 421 -16.65 19.67 11.58
C ASN A 421 -16.12 21.03 11.12
N ASP A 422 -15.65 21.13 9.87
CA ASP A 422 -15.31 22.40 9.25
C ASP A 422 -16.15 22.76 7.99
N ALA A 423 -15.55 23.38 6.97
CA ALA A 423 -16.19 23.80 5.73
C ALA A 423 -15.31 23.49 4.50
N VAL A 424 -14.24 22.72 4.68
CA VAL A 424 -13.22 22.40 3.68
C VAL A 424 -13.56 21.02 3.12
N GLY A 425 -13.57 20.91 1.79
CA GLY A 425 -13.71 19.61 1.17
C GLY A 425 -12.47 18.77 1.40
N GLU A 426 -12.60 17.68 2.15
CA GLU A 426 -11.56 16.76 2.57
C GLU A 426 -11.89 15.32 2.12
N TYR A 427 -10.95 14.41 2.26
CA TYR A 427 -11.21 12.99 1.96
C TYR A 427 -11.76 12.26 3.17
N THR A 428 -12.16 11.01 2.97
CA THR A 428 -12.47 10.16 4.10
C THR A 428 -11.20 9.88 4.90
N GLU A 429 -11.16 10.39 6.12
CA GLU A 429 -10.04 10.19 7.02
C GLU A 429 -10.31 9.06 8.02
N SER A 430 -9.31 8.63 8.76
CA SER A 430 -9.41 7.51 9.69
C SER A 430 -8.90 7.87 11.09
N ILE A 431 -9.59 7.36 12.10
CA ILE A 431 -9.12 7.30 13.48
C ILE A 431 -9.10 5.85 13.98
N ASN A 432 -8.13 5.53 14.82
CA ASN A 432 -8.01 4.22 15.44
C ASN A 432 -8.73 4.23 16.81
N LEU A 433 -9.53 3.20 17.09
CA LEU A 433 -10.29 3.01 18.33
C LEU A 433 -9.81 1.77 19.08
N ASN A 434 -9.75 1.86 20.41
CA ASN A 434 -9.36 0.75 21.28
C ASN A 434 -10.27 0.66 22.51
N LEU A 435 -10.58 -0.56 22.96
CA LEU A 435 -11.25 -0.85 24.23
C LEU A 435 -10.24 -1.05 25.35
N THR A 436 -10.40 -0.34 26.47
CA THR A 436 -9.49 -0.40 27.62
C THR A 436 -10.25 -0.33 28.95
N ASN A 437 -9.56 -0.69 30.04
CA ASN A 437 -10.04 -0.54 31.42
C ASN A 437 -11.41 -1.21 31.71
N PRO A 438 -11.59 -2.50 31.43
CA PRO A 438 -12.84 -3.18 31.79
C PRO A 438 -12.99 -3.28 33.33
N THR A 439 -14.22 -3.35 33.82
CA THR A 439 -14.52 -3.41 35.27
C THR A 439 -15.60 -4.43 35.59
N GLY A 440 -15.60 -4.97 36.82
CA GLY A 440 -16.66 -5.87 37.27
C GLY A 440 -16.37 -7.34 36.99
N GLY A 441 -15.09 -7.71 36.94
CA GLY A 441 -14.66 -9.06 36.56
C GLY A 441 -14.92 -9.38 35.10
N THR A 442 -14.94 -8.35 34.24
CA THR A 442 -15.06 -8.49 32.79
C THR A 442 -13.73 -8.25 32.12
N GLU A 443 -13.60 -8.75 30.90
CA GLU A 443 -12.40 -8.64 30.08
C GLU A 443 -12.72 -8.01 28.72
N VAL A 444 -11.69 -7.76 27.91
CA VAL A 444 -11.82 -7.27 26.53
C VAL A 444 -11.48 -8.42 25.60
N GLY A 445 -12.39 -8.75 24.68
CA GLY A 445 -12.21 -9.87 23.75
C GLY A 445 -11.43 -9.49 22.49
N LEU A 446 -11.27 -10.45 21.57
CA LEU A 446 -10.40 -10.36 20.39
C LEU A 446 -10.63 -9.10 19.52
N GLN A 447 -11.89 -8.74 19.23
CA GLN A 447 -12.22 -7.49 18.53
C GLN A 447 -12.15 -6.29 19.50
N ASN A 448 -10.96 -6.03 20.04
CA ASN A 448 -10.66 -4.95 20.99
C ASN A 448 -10.30 -3.61 20.32
N SER A 449 -10.04 -3.62 19.01
CA SER A 449 -9.70 -2.46 18.20
C SER A 449 -10.64 -2.33 17.00
N ALA A 450 -10.78 -1.11 16.46
CA ALA A 450 -11.54 -0.82 15.26
C ALA A 450 -11.06 0.50 14.61
N VAL A 451 -11.33 0.68 13.32
CA VAL A 451 -11.12 1.95 12.59
C VAL A 451 -12.44 2.69 12.43
N LEU A 452 -12.49 3.97 12.76
CA LEU A 452 -13.62 4.85 12.40
C LEU A 452 -13.20 5.75 11.23
N GLN A 453 -13.94 5.66 10.13
CA GLN A 453 -13.78 6.52 8.97
C GLN A 453 -14.65 7.79 9.11
N ILE A 454 -14.03 8.95 9.00
CA ILE A 454 -14.67 10.28 8.98
C ILE A 454 -14.88 10.65 7.51
N VAL A 455 -16.12 10.59 7.04
CA VAL A 455 -16.49 10.91 5.66
C VAL A 455 -16.82 12.39 5.59
N ASP A 456 -16.04 13.16 4.85
CA ASP A 456 -16.33 14.57 4.58
C ASP A 456 -17.75 14.73 3.98
N ASN A 457 -18.47 15.72 4.50
CA ASN A 457 -19.80 16.11 4.02
C ASN A 457 -19.85 17.52 3.43
N ASP A 458 -18.70 18.15 3.21
CA ASP A 458 -18.56 19.43 2.54
C ASP A 458 -18.42 19.28 1.01
N SER A 459 -18.46 20.43 0.32
CA SER A 459 -18.60 20.48 -1.13
C SER A 459 -17.24 20.67 -1.82
N VAL A 460 -16.77 19.65 -2.53
CA VAL A 460 -15.62 19.76 -3.47
C VAL A 460 -15.92 20.82 -4.54
N SER A 461 -14.90 21.59 -4.96
CA SER A 461 -15.02 22.55 -6.05
C SER A 461 -15.45 21.85 -7.35
N VAL A 462 -16.56 22.29 -7.95
CA VAL A 462 -17.07 21.73 -9.22
C VAL A 462 -16.58 22.61 -10.38
N PRO A 463 -16.03 22.04 -11.46
CA PRO A 463 -15.57 22.82 -12.59
C PRO A 463 -16.73 23.60 -13.23
N LYS A 464 -16.47 24.87 -13.53
CA LYS A 464 -17.37 25.76 -14.27
C LYS A 464 -17.42 25.41 -15.76
N LEU A 465 -16.31 24.90 -16.31
CA LEU A 465 -16.16 24.59 -17.74
C LEU A 465 -15.04 23.56 -17.94
N THR A 466 -15.20 22.69 -18.94
CA THR A 466 -14.12 21.88 -19.52
C THR A 466 -13.83 22.39 -20.93
N PHE A 467 -12.56 22.52 -21.30
CA PHE A 467 -12.18 22.91 -22.66
C PHE A 467 -12.21 21.70 -23.60
N ASP A 468 -12.93 21.82 -24.72
CA ASP A 468 -13.07 20.73 -25.68
C ASP A 468 -11.75 20.46 -26.42
N ILE A 469 -11.44 19.16 -26.60
CA ILE A 469 -10.32 18.71 -27.43
C ILE A 469 -10.54 19.17 -28.89
N PRO A 470 -9.58 19.90 -29.50
CA PRO A 470 -9.78 20.53 -30.80
C PRO A 470 -9.93 19.57 -31.98
N ASP A 471 -9.24 18.42 -31.95
CA ASP A 471 -9.22 17.45 -33.05
C ASP A 471 -8.77 16.05 -32.59
N SER A 472 -8.96 15.04 -33.47
CA SER A 472 -8.63 13.64 -33.19
C SER A 472 -7.14 13.29 -33.27
N SER A 473 -6.29 14.26 -33.62
CA SER A 473 -4.82 14.10 -33.61
C SER A 473 -4.18 14.66 -32.34
N THR A 474 -5.02 15.15 -31.41
CA THR A 474 -4.58 15.69 -30.13
C THR A 474 -4.22 14.55 -29.18
N PHE A 475 -3.02 14.63 -28.61
CA PHE A 475 -2.50 13.70 -27.62
C PHE A 475 -2.03 14.48 -26.40
N ARG A 476 -2.35 14.02 -25.19
CA ARG A 476 -2.03 14.70 -23.92
C ARG A 476 -2.35 16.21 -23.89
N PHE A 477 -3.60 16.56 -24.20
CA PHE A 477 -4.07 17.94 -24.10
C PHE A 477 -4.03 18.43 -22.65
N GLY A 478 -3.49 19.63 -22.42
CA GLY A 478 -3.31 20.17 -21.07
C GLY A 478 -1.95 19.87 -20.47
N ILE A 479 -0.97 19.37 -21.25
CA ILE A 479 0.39 19.13 -20.76
C ILE A 479 1.11 20.41 -20.31
N SER A 480 0.77 21.56 -20.91
CA SER A 480 1.24 22.89 -20.48
C SER A 480 0.13 23.91 -20.74
N ILE A 481 -0.02 24.86 -19.81
CA ILE A 481 -1.07 25.88 -19.84
C ILE A 481 -0.44 27.23 -19.50
N GLU A 482 -0.81 28.28 -20.23
CA GLU A 482 -0.28 29.63 -20.02
C GLU A 482 -1.37 30.69 -20.22
N PRO A 483 -1.54 31.67 -19.31
CA PRO A 483 -2.51 32.74 -19.48
C PRO A 483 -2.11 33.72 -20.58
N LEU A 484 -3.08 34.17 -21.39
CA LEU A 484 -2.89 35.24 -22.37
C LEU A 484 -4.07 36.21 -22.33
N ASN A 485 -3.90 37.34 -21.63
CA ASN A 485 -4.98 38.33 -21.43
C ASN A 485 -6.24 37.68 -20.79
N ASN A 486 -7.38 37.70 -21.49
CA ASN A 486 -8.63 37.04 -21.08
C ASN A 486 -8.83 35.69 -21.80
N SER A 487 -7.73 35.09 -22.24
CA SER A 487 -7.66 33.79 -22.90
C SER A 487 -6.66 32.91 -22.17
N VAL A 488 -6.69 31.62 -22.49
CA VAL A 488 -5.71 30.66 -22.02
C VAL A 488 -5.13 29.93 -23.23
N LEU A 489 -3.84 29.67 -23.18
CA LEU A 489 -3.13 28.82 -24.12
C LEU A 489 -3.01 27.43 -23.52
N ILE A 490 -3.34 26.41 -24.30
CA ILE A 490 -3.28 25.00 -23.88
C ILE A 490 -2.49 24.25 -24.95
N GLN A 491 -1.47 23.51 -24.53
CA GLN A 491 -0.68 22.65 -25.40
C GLN A 491 -1.15 21.20 -25.39
N SER A 492 -0.91 20.52 -26.50
CA SER A 492 -0.97 19.08 -26.64
C SER A 492 0.39 18.52 -27.07
N SER A 493 0.67 17.30 -26.63
CA SER A 493 1.88 16.57 -26.97
C SER A 493 1.83 16.00 -28.39
N GLY A 494 3.00 15.81 -28.99
CA GLY A 494 3.14 15.03 -30.21
C GLY A 494 3.34 13.55 -29.91
N ASP A 495 2.76 12.68 -30.73
CA ASP A 495 2.98 11.24 -30.67
C ASP A 495 3.46 10.72 -32.04
N SER A 496 4.72 10.31 -32.07
CA SER A 496 5.35 9.76 -33.28
C SER A 496 4.73 8.45 -33.77
N SER A 497 3.96 7.77 -32.92
CA SER A 497 3.20 6.55 -33.26
C SER A 497 1.86 6.85 -33.92
N LEU A 498 1.36 8.10 -33.80
CA LEU A 498 0.09 8.56 -34.37
C LEU A 498 0.30 9.45 -35.61
N PRO A 499 -0.20 9.06 -36.79
CA PRO A 499 -0.02 9.87 -38.01
C PRO A 499 -0.61 11.28 -37.88
N GLY A 500 0.26 12.30 -37.90
CA GLY A 500 -0.13 13.72 -37.87
C GLY A 500 -0.22 14.33 -36.47
N ALA A 501 0.03 13.57 -35.40
CA ALA A 501 0.09 14.08 -34.04
C ALA A 501 1.45 14.72 -33.75
N ASN A 502 1.73 15.87 -34.35
CA ASN A 502 3.03 16.55 -34.19
C ASN A 502 3.11 17.42 -32.93
N GLY A 503 2.02 17.53 -32.17
CA GLY A 503 1.84 18.51 -31.09
C GLY A 503 1.33 19.86 -31.60
N ALA A 504 0.59 20.59 -30.78
CA ALA A 504 -0.01 21.87 -31.12
C ALA A 504 -0.26 22.72 -29.87
N ALA A 505 -0.46 24.03 -30.09
CA ALA A 505 -0.98 24.91 -29.05
C ALA A 505 -2.29 25.57 -29.50
N TYR A 506 -3.17 25.83 -28.55
CA TYR A 506 -4.52 26.30 -28.81
C TYR A 506 -4.87 27.44 -27.85
N LYS A 507 -5.43 28.53 -28.38
CA LYS A 507 -5.90 29.69 -27.60
C LYS A 507 -7.40 29.56 -27.40
N PHE A 508 -7.86 29.57 -26.16
CA PHE A 508 -9.27 29.51 -25.80
C PHE A 508 -9.72 30.77 -25.05
N ASP A 509 -10.98 31.15 -25.22
CA ASP A 509 -11.62 32.16 -24.39
C ASP A 509 -12.02 31.57 -23.04
N VAL A 510 -11.52 32.12 -21.93
CA VAL A 510 -11.77 31.56 -20.58
C VAL A 510 -13.20 31.77 -20.09
N THR A 511 -13.99 32.61 -20.76
CA THR A 511 -15.38 32.89 -20.36
C THR A 511 -16.37 31.95 -21.04
N THR A 512 -16.09 31.61 -22.30
CA THR A 512 -17.00 30.85 -23.17
C THR A 512 -16.52 29.46 -23.51
N GLY A 513 -15.23 29.17 -23.32
CA GLY A 513 -14.59 27.92 -23.76
C GLY A 513 -14.36 27.81 -25.25
N ALA A 514 -14.65 28.86 -26.02
CA ALA A 514 -14.50 28.83 -27.47
C ALA A 514 -13.03 28.81 -27.88
N LEU A 515 -12.67 27.90 -28.79
CA LEU A 515 -11.38 27.92 -29.48
C LEU A 515 -11.28 29.19 -30.34
N LEU A 516 -10.27 30.00 -30.07
CA LEU A 516 -10.00 31.27 -30.76
C LEU A 516 -8.96 31.12 -31.86
N GLN A 517 -7.91 30.34 -31.63
CA GLN A 517 -6.78 30.19 -32.56
C GLN A 517 -6.01 28.88 -32.29
N SER A 518 -5.41 28.31 -33.33
CA SER A 518 -4.48 27.18 -33.24
C SER A 518 -3.10 27.57 -33.77
N PHE A 519 -2.04 27.02 -33.18
CA PHE A 519 -0.65 27.22 -33.55
C PHE A 519 -0.02 25.86 -33.82
N PHE A 520 0.58 25.73 -35.00
CA PHE A 520 1.21 24.50 -35.45
C PHE A 520 2.67 24.77 -35.75
N ARG A 521 3.49 23.73 -35.61
CA ARG A 521 4.90 23.78 -35.98
C ARG A 521 5.04 24.15 -37.47
N PRO A 522 5.96 25.06 -37.85
CA PRO A 522 6.13 25.47 -39.25
C PRO A 522 6.80 24.43 -40.16
N ASP A 523 7.36 23.37 -39.60
CA ASP A 523 8.02 22.26 -40.29
C ASP A 523 7.34 20.92 -39.96
N ASP A 524 7.70 19.85 -40.67
CA ASP A 524 7.07 18.52 -40.54
C ASP A 524 7.67 17.68 -39.38
N ALA A 525 8.38 18.29 -38.42
CA ALA A 525 8.99 17.59 -37.31
C ALA A 525 7.98 17.32 -36.16
N ASN A 526 8.22 16.26 -35.40
CA ASN A 526 7.41 15.88 -34.24
C ASN A 526 7.76 16.73 -33.00
N PHE A 527 6.96 16.63 -31.94
CA PHE A 527 7.21 17.22 -30.61
C PHE A 527 7.24 18.76 -30.59
N PHE A 528 6.11 19.36 -30.95
CA PHE A 528 5.80 20.77 -30.75
C PHE A 528 5.08 20.98 -29.41
N ASP A 529 5.73 20.51 -28.35
CA ASP A 529 5.18 20.35 -27.01
C ASP A 529 6.23 20.64 -25.92
N MET A 530 5.83 20.56 -24.64
CA MET A 530 6.60 20.79 -23.41
C MET A 530 6.60 22.21 -22.83
N SER A 531 6.66 23.28 -23.63
CA SER A 531 6.63 24.63 -23.07
C SER A 531 5.93 25.66 -23.95
N ILE A 532 5.16 26.54 -23.28
CA ILE A 532 4.48 27.68 -23.88
C ILE A 532 4.65 28.90 -22.97
N GLY A 533 4.88 30.05 -23.59
CA GLY A 533 5.01 31.34 -22.90
C GLY A 533 4.37 32.46 -23.70
N THR A 534 4.26 33.65 -23.11
CA THR A 534 3.65 34.82 -23.76
C THR A 534 4.56 36.04 -23.77
N VAL A 535 4.75 36.64 -24.95
CA VAL A 535 5.54 37.88 -25.12
C VAL A 535 4.62 38.99 -25.59
N GLY A 536 4.02 39.72 -24.66
CA GLY A 536 2.95 40.66 -24.95
C GLY A 536 1.71 39.93 -25.47
N ASN A 537 1.30 40.17 -26.72
CA ASN A 537 0.20 39.41 -27.35
C ASN A 537 0.69 38.23 -28.21
N ASN A 538 2.00 37.97 -28.23
CA ASN A 538 2.59 36.89 -29.02
C ASN A 538 2.72 35.62 -28.21
N VAL A 539 2.70 34.49 -28.91
CA VAL A 539 2.78 33.15 -28.33
C VAL A 539 4.14 32.56 -28.63
N LEU A 540 4.88 32.19 -27.59
CA LEU A 540 6.18 31.55 -27.68
C LEU A 540 6.03 30.07 -27.36
N ILE A 541 6.53 29.20 -28.24
CA ILE A 541 6.40 27.74 -28.10
C ILE A 541 7.78 27.10 -28.27
N GLY A 542 8.16 26.27 -27.31
CA GLY A 542 9.34 25.41 -27.39
C GLY A 542 9.06 24.11 -28.13
N ALA A 543 10.07 23.56 -28.79
CA ALA A 543 9.98 22.29 -29.54
C ALA A 543 11.27 21.46 -29.35
N PRO A 544 11.48 20.88 -28.15
CA PRO A 544 12.77 20.37 -27.68
C PRO A 544 13.22 19.00 -28.25
N ARG A 545 12.30 18.10 -28.62
CA ARG A 545 12.59 16.65 -28.82
C ARG A 545 12.84 16.20 -30.27
N SER A 546 13.25 17.09 -31.17
CA SER A 546 13.55 16.69 -32.55
C SER A 546 15.05 16.58 -32.79
N PHE A 547 15.56 15.36 -33.07
CA PHE A 547 16.98 15.10 -33.37
C PHE A 547 17.50 16.08 -34.44
N GLY A 548 18.36 17.01 -34.02
CA GLY A 548 18.99 17.99 -34.91
C GLY A 548 18.11 19.17 -35.34
N SER A 549 16.91 19.35 -34.77
CA SER A 549 15.99 20.46 -35.07
C SER A 549 15.22 21.01 -33.86
N ALA A 550 15.78 20.89 -32.66
CA ALA A 550 15.26 21.58 -31.48
C ALA A 550 15.24 23.11 -31.70
N ALA A 551 14.10 23.74 -31.41
CA ALA A 551 13.85 25.14 -31.74
C ALA A 551 12.79 25.75 -30.81
N ALA A 552 12.67 27.08 -30.85
CA ALA A 552 11.52 27.79 -30.32
C ALA A 552 10.93 28.72 -31.38
N TYR A 553 9.62 28.93 -31.34
CA TYR A 553 8.88 29.65 -32.37
C TYR A 553 8.00 30.73 -31.72
N LEU A 554 8.06 31.94 -32.26
CA LEU A 554 7.23 33.07 -31.83
C LEU A 554 6.15 33.34 -32.87
N PHE A 555 4.90 33.34 -32.45
CA PHE A 555 3.72 33.57 -33.30
C PHE A 555 2.97 34.82 -32.87
N ASP A 556 2.33 35.48 -33.82
CA ASP A 556 1.32 36.50 -33.53
C ASP A 556 0.07 35.82 -32.93
N GLY A 557 -0.31 36.20 -31.72
CA GLY A 557 -1.32 35.48 -30.94
C GLY A 557 -2.76 35.68 -31.40
N ASP A 558 -3.02 36.56 -32.38
CA ASP A 558 -4.35 36.75 -32.95
C ASP A 558 -4.48 36.09 -34.34
N THR A 559 -3.41 36.10 -35.14
CA THR A 559 -3.43 35.58 -36.51
C THR A 559 -2.82 34.19 -36.65
N GLY A 560 -2.04 33.73 -35.66
CA GLY A 560 -1.28 32.49 -35.74
C GLY A 560 -0.08 32.56 -36.69
N THR A 561 0.30 33.75 -37.18
CA THR A 561 1.40 33.90 -38.13
C THR A 561 2.73 33.73 -37.43
N LEU A 562 3.63 32.90 -37.98
CA LEU A 562 5.00 32.79 -37.48
C LEU A 562 5.74 34.13 -37.67
N LEU A 563 6.21 34.69 -36.57
CA LEU A 563 7.01 35.91 -36.54
C LEU A 563 8.51 35.59 -36.56
N LYS A 564 8.92 34.54 -35.83
CA LYS A 564 10.34 34.21 -35.67
C LYS A 564 10.58 32.76 -35.26
N SER A 565 11.75 32.25 -35.62
CA SER A 565 12.31 30.98 -35.13
C SER A 565 13.65 31.23 -34.45
N PHE A 566 13.88 30.52 -33.36
CA PHE A 566 15.11 30.52 -32.58
C PHE A 566 15.70 29.12 -32.62
N VAL A 567 17.02 29.05 -32.76
CA VAL A 567 17.78 27.81 -32.77
C VAL A 567 18.89 27.91 -31.74
N ASN A 568 19.31 26.76 -31.21
CA ASN A 568 20.37 26.71 -30.21
C ASN A 568 21.65 27.40 -30.73
N PRO A 569 22.19 28.42 -30.04
CA PRO A 569 23.45 29.06 -30.40
C PRO A 569 24.69 28.16 -30.20
N SER A 570 24.56 27.07 -29.43
CA SER A 570 25.61 26.09 -29.19
C SER A 570 25.88 25.21 -30.41
N SER A 571 27.11 24.70 -30.53
CA SER A 571 27.49 23.69 -31.54
C SER A 571 27.53 22.26 -30.98
N ASN A 572 27.35 22.12 -29.67
CA ASN A 572 27.29 20.83 -28.98
C ASN A 572 25.85 20.32 -29.00
N ARG A 573 25.66 19.00 -28.80
CA ARG A 573 24.45 18.21 -29.13
C ARG A 573 23.12 19.00 -29.06
N ASN A 574 22.42 19.10 -30.19
CA ASN A 574 21.19 19.89 -30.36
C ASN A 574 19.92 19.19 -29.83
N LEU A 575 19.91 18.72 -28.59
CA LEU A 575 18.72 18.14 -27.96
C LEU A 575 18.20 19.08 -26.87
N LEU A 576 16.88 19.06 -26.65
CA LEU A 576 16.15 19.80 -25.61
C LEU A 576 16.19 21.34 -25.59
N PHE A 577 16.74 22.03 -26.59
CA PHE A 577 16.56 23.48 -26.72
C PHE A 577 15.07 23.84 -26.91
N GLY A 578 14.53 24.67 -26.02
CA GLY A 578 13.09 24.95 -25.94
C GLY A 578 12.34 24.06 -24.94
N SER A 579 13.02 23.33 -24.05
CA SER A 579 12.38 22.58 -22.97
C SER A 579 11.58 23.48 -22.02
N SER A 580 12.09 24.69 -21.78
CA SER A 580 11.43 25.75 -21.03
C SER A 580 11.64 27.08 -21.75
N VAL A 581 10.59 27.90 -21.77
CA VAL A 581 10.58 29.23 -22.39
C VAL A 581 9.88 30.23 -21.48
N GLU A 582 10.37 31.47 -21.46
CA GLU A 582 9.81 32.52 -20.60
C GLU A 582 10.02 33.91 -21.23
N ALA A 583 9.11 34.84 -20.98
CA ALA A 583 9.25 36.21 -21.42
C ALA A 583 9.87 37.09 -20.35
N LEU A 584 10.91 37.84 -20.72
CA LEU A 584 11.47 38.89 -19.88
C LEU A 584 11.17 40.25 -20.52
N GLY A 585 9.99 40.78 -20.22
CA GLY A 585 9.46 41.96 -20.90
C GLY A 585 9.24 41.68 -22.39
N ASN A 586 10.02 42.32 -23.27
CA ASN A 586 9.98 42.07 -24.72
C ASN A 586 11.07 41.08 -25.19
N ASN A 587 11.89 40.57 -24.28
CA ASN A 587 12.94 39.61 -24.58
C ASN A 587 12.47 38.19 -24.25
N ILE A 588 13.20 37.21 -24.76
CA ILE A 588 12.80 35.80 -24.76
C ILE A 588 13.91 34.98 -24.13
N LEU A 589 13.58 34.20 -23.11
CA LEU A 589 14.43 33.19 -22.50
C LEU A 589 14.09 31.83 -23.09
N ILE A 590 15.12 31.07 -23.45
CA ILE A 590 14.98 29.70 -23.94
C ILE A 590 16.08 28.86 -23.29
N ALA A 591 15.67 27.77 -22.63
CA ALA A 591 16.58 26.82 -22.01
C ALA A 591 17.01 25.70 -22.96
N ALA A 592 18.18 25.14 -22.71
CA ALA A 592 18.69 23.88 -23.25
C ALA A 592 19.39 23.09 -22.12
N PRO A 593 18.66 22.25 -21.38
CA PRO A 593 19.21 21.49 -20.25
C PRO A 593 20.28 20.46 -20.63
N ASP A 594 20.24 19.95 -21.87
CA ASP A 594 21.22 18.97 -22.39
C ASP A 594 22.46 19.64 -23.04
N ASP A 595 22.60 20.97 -22.92
CA ASP A 595 23.75 21.65 -23.52
C ASP A 595 25.04 21.30 -22.77
N ASP A 596 25.85 20.41 -23.34
CA ASP A 596 27.19 20.08 -22.83
C ASP A 596 28.13 21.30 -22.93
N ARG A 597 28.39 22.01 -21.82
CA ARG A 597 29.30 23.17 -21.79
C ARG A 597 30.58 22.88 -21.03
N GLU A 598 30.48 22.66 -19.73
CA GLU A 598 31.60 22.37 -18.83
C GLU A 598 31.58 20.90 -18.37
N ALA A 599 30.38 20.31 -18.24
CA ALA A 599 30.15 18.88 -18.01
C ALA A 599 29.01 18.34 -18.93
N PRO A 600 28.92 17.02 -19.11
CA PRO A 600 27.77 16.37 -19.74
C PRO A 600 26.41 16.82 -19.18
N ASP A 601 25.52 17.30 -20.03
CA ASP A 601 24.15 17.72 -19.69
C ASP A 601 24.07 18.68 -18.48
N ASP A 602 25.05 19.60 -18.37
CA ASP A 602 25.12 20.63 -17.32
C ASP A 602 24.17 21.80 -17.58
N GLY A 603 23.81 22.05 -18.84
CA GLY A 603 22.69 22.89 -19.23
C GLY A 603 23.01 24.38 -19.37
N ALA A 604 22.19 25.08 -20.17
CA ALA A 604 22.35 26.51 -20.43
C ALA A 604 21.01 27.22 -20.71
N VAL A 605 20.98 28.53 -20.46
CA VAL A 605 19.82 29.40 -20.78
C VAL A 605 20.26 30.59 -21.62
N TYR A 606 19.48 30.90 -22.65
CA TYR A 606 19.78 31.94 -23.63
C TYR A 606 18.71 33.03 -23.61
N LEU A 607 19.16 34.29 -23.47
CA LEU A 607 18.29 35.47 -23.58
C LEU A 607 18.43 36.07 -24.98
N PHE A 608 17.33 36.14 -25.71
CA PHE A 608 17.24 36.75 -27.03
C PHE A 608 16.45 38.06 -26.99
N ASP A 609 16.84 39.01 -27.82
CA ASP A 609 16.03 40.19 -28.11
C ASP A 609 14.79 39.78 -28.93
N GLY A 610 13.58 39.98 -28.40
CA GLY A 610 12.38 39.49 -29.06
C GLY A 610 12.07 40.17 -30.40
N ASN A 611 12.58 41.39 -30.62
CA ASN A 611 12.33 42.14 -31.86
C ASN A 611 13.30 41.74 -32.98
N THR A 612 14.58 41.62 -32.67
CA THR A 612 15.67 41.38 -33.63
C THR A 612 16.04 39.91 -33.72
N GLY A 613 15.87 39.15 -32.65
CA GLY A 613 16.31 37.75 -32.54
C GLY A 613 17.79 37.60 -32.22
N ALA A 614 18.48 38.70 -31.90
CA ALA A 614 19.89 38.65 -31.51
C ALA A 614 20.03 38.04 -30.11
N LEU A 615 21.04 37.19 -29.93
CA LEU A 615 21.43 36.72 -28.61
C LEU A 615 21.97 37.90 -27.79
N LEU A 616 21.39 38.12 -26.61
CA LEU A 616 21.76 39.17 -25.67
C LEU A 616 22.67 38.66 -24.56
N GLN A 617 22.33 37.51 -23.97
CA GLN A 617 23.04 36.94 -22.82
C GLN A 617 22.94 35.41 -22.83
N THR A 618 23.95 34.76 -22.24
CA THR A 618 23.92 33.33 -21.90
C THR A 618 24.13 33.20 -20.40
N PHE A 619 23.33 32.35 -19.75
CA PHE A 619 23.47 31.96 -18.36
C PHE A 619 23.91 30.50 -18.33
N LEU A 620 24.88 30.21 -17.48
CA LEU A 620 25.48 28.89 -17.30
C LEU A 620 25.29 28.47 -15.85
N ASP A 621 25.29 27.17 -15.61
CA ASP A 621 25.28 26.64 -14.24
C ASP A 621 26.46 27.23 -13.44
N PRO A 622 26.22 27.86 -12.27
CA PRO A 622 27.29 28.33 -11.39
C PRO A 622 28.17 27.20 -10.82
N THR A 623 27.67 25.96 -10.78
CA THR A 623 28.33 24.77 -10.24
C THR A 623 28.11 23.56 -11.14
N PRO A 624 28.64 23.55 -12.38
CA PRO A 624 28.33 22.52 -13.36
C PRO A 624 28.86 21.15 -12.95
N ASP A 625 27.98 20.16 -13.00
CA ASP A 625 28.25 18.73 -12.86
C ASP A 625 27.43 17.92 -13.89
N ASN A 626 27.70 16.62 -13.98
CA ASN A 626 27.03 15.76 -14.93
C ASN A 626 25.53 15.66 -14.62
N PHE A 627 24.69 15.91 -15.62
CA PHE A 627 23.23 15.76 -15.56
C PHE A 627 22.51 16.71 -14.58
N ASP A 628 23.05 17.90 -14.33
CA ASP A 628 22.41 18.92 -13.47
C ASP A 628 21.11 19.48 -14.08
N TRP A 629 21.01 19.46 -15.42
CA TRP A 629 19.87 19.96 -16.20
C TRP A 629 19.50 21.41 -15.87
N PHE A 630 20.50 22.27 -15.73
CA PHE A 630 20.29 23.70 -15.54
C PHE A 630 19.42 24.30 -16.66
N GLY A 631 18.32 24.97 -16.27
CA GLY A 631 17.33 25.46 -17.22
C GLY A 631 16.10 24.57 -17.36
N TYR A 632 15.94 23.56 -16.50
CA TYR A 632 14.74 22.73 -16.48
C TYR A 632 13.45 23.56 -16.34
N SER A 633 13.47 24.59 -15.49
CA SER A 633 12.38 25.53 -15.29
C SER A 633 12.86 26.98 -15.28
N LEU A 634 12.02 27.90 -15.75
CA LEU A 634 12.34 29.33 -15.90
C LEU A 634 11.21 30.19 -15.32
N ALA A 635 11.59 31.33 -14.73
CA ALA A 635 10.64 32.40 -14.39
C ALA A 635 11.30 33.78 -14.48
N ALA A 636 10.53 34.78 -14.91
CA ALA A 636 10.94 36.18 -14.87
C ALA A 636 10.55 36.84 -13.53
N VAL A 637 11.54 37.26 -12.75
CA VAL A 637 11.32 37.89 -11.43
C VAL A 637 11.69 39.37 -11.54
N GLY A 638 10.70 40.19 -11.91
CA GLY A 638 10.95 41.59 -12.27
C GLY A 638 11.84 41.69 -13.51
N ASN A 639 13.07 42.18 -13.33
CA ASN A 639 14.08 42.24 -14.41
C ASN A 639 15.12 41.12 -14.33
N ASN A 640 14.96 40.17 -13.41
CA ASN A 640 15.90 39.09 -13.16
C ASN A 640 15.37 37.77 -13.73
N VAL A 641 16.27 36.80 -13.86
CA VAL A 641 15.97 35.48 -14.40
C VAL A 641 16.16 34.46 -13.29
N LEU A 642 15.09 33.73 -12.95
CA LEU A 642 15.15 32.59 -12.04
C LEU A 642 15.22 31.30 -12.88
N ILE A 643 16.16 30.43 -12.52
CA ILE A 643 16.48 29.21 -13.26
C ILE A 643 16.57 28.04 -12.27
N GLY A 644 15.81 26.98 -12.53
CA GLY A 644 15.88 25.73 -11.78
C GLY A 644 16.92 24.74 -12.32
N ALA A 645 17.55 24.01 -11.42
CA ALA A 645 18.48 22.90 -11.68
C ALA A 645 18.15 21.73 -10.72
N PRO A 646 17.09 20.96 -11.00
CA PRO A 646 16.51 19.97 -10.09
C PRO A 646 17.38 18.74 -9.82
N PHE A 647 18.45 18.52 -10.59
CA PHE A 647 19.30 17.34 -10.48
C PHE A 647 20.75 17.68 -10.12
N GLY A 648 20.99 18.94 -9.70
CA GLY A 648 22.30 19.44 -9.30
C GLY A 648 22.92 18.72 -8.08
N ASN A 649 24.25 18.80 -7.95
CA ASN A 649 25.02 18.25 -6.81
C ASN A 649 25.64 19.32 -5.89
N THR A 650 25.13 20.55 -5.91
CA THR A 650 25.77 21.76 -5.35
C THR A 650 26.07 21.73 -3.84
N ALA A 651 25.55 20.76 -3.08
CA ALA A 651 25.78 20.61 -1.64
C ALA A 651 26.13 19.18 -1.14
N GLY A 652 26.43 18.24 -2.04
CA GLY A 652 26.61 16.82 -1.73
C GLY A 652 26.05 15.96 -2.87
N ALA A 653 26.10 14.62 -2.75
CA ALA A 653 25.44 13.77 -3.75
C ALA A 653 23.95 14.14 -3.83
N ASN A 654 23.51 14.63 -4.99
CA ASN A 654 22.11 14.89 -5.38
C ASN A 654 21.42 16.11 -4.73
N ALA A 655 22.14 17.20 -4.42
CA ALA A 655 21.53 18.42 -3.85
C ALA A 655 21.17 19.48 -4.91
N ALA A 656 19.91 19.48 -5.32
CA ALA A 656 19.29 20.36 -6.31
C ALA A 656 19.21 21.84 -5.88
N ALA A 657 19.12 22.77 -6.85
CA ALA A 657 19.16 24.20 -6.58
C ALA A 657 18.33 25.06 -7.57
N ALA A 658 18.06 26.30 -7.18
CA ALA A 658 17.58 27.35 -8.09
C ALA A 658 18.43 28.62 -7.98
N TYR A 659 18.61 29.31 -9.10
CA TYR A 659 19.54 30.42 -9.24
C TYR A 659 18.87 31.65 -9.82
N LEU A 660 19.09 32.81 -9.18
CA LEU A 660 18.58 34.09 -9.66
C LEU A 660 19.72 34.92 -10.24
N PHE A 661 19.56 35.36 -11.49
CA PHE A 661 20.55 36.14 -12.22
C PHE A 661 20.03 37.53 -12.59
N ASP A 662 20.94 38.51 -12.60
CA ASP A 662 20.69 39.80 -13.23
C ASP A 662 20.72 39.61 -14.76
N SER A 663 19.60 39.92 -15.42
CA SER A 663 19.44 39.66 -16.85
C SER A 663 20.35 40.48 -17.77
N THR A 664 20.83 41.63 -17.29
CA THR A 664 21.59 42.58 -18.10
C THR A 664 23.09 42.31 -18.02
N THR A 665 23.56 41.93 -16.83
CA THR A 665 24.99 41.70 -16.55
C THR A 665 25.36 40.23 -16.59
N GLY A 666 24.38 39.32 -16.47
CA GLY A 666 24.61 37.88 -16.33
C GLY A 666 25.14 37.47 -14.96
N ALA A 667 25.19 38.39 -13.98
CA ALA A 667 25.72 38.10 -12.66
C ALA A 667 24.74 37.27 -11.83
N LEU A 668 25.23 36.22 -11.16
CA LEU A 668 24.48 35.50 -10.14
C LEU A 668 24.18 36.44 -8.97
N LEU A 669 22.91 36.58 -8.63
CA LEU A 669 22.42 37.38 -7.51
C LEU A 669 22.20 36.53 -6.26
N GLN A 670 21.57 35.36 -6.43
CA GLN A 670 21.20 34.49 -5.31
C GLN A 670 21.16 33.02 -5.73
N THR A 671 21.56 32.14 -4.81
CA THR A 671 21.32 30.69 -4.88
C THR A 671 20.30 30.32 -3.81
N PHE A 672 19.31 29.54 -4.17
CA PHE A 672 18.30 28.97 -3.28
C PHE A 672 18.52 27.47 -3.19
N LEU A 673 18.48 26.97 -1.97
CA LEU A 673 18.62 25.55 -1.65
C LEU A 673 17.39 25.10 -0.87
N ASN A 674 17.06 23.82 -0.97
CA ASN A 674 15.97 23.23 -0.19
C ASN A 674 16.24 23.41 1.32
N PRO A 675 15.33 24.04 2.09
CA PRO A 675 15.47 24.19 3.54
C PRO A 675 15.48 22.84 4.30
N THR A 676 14.86 21.81 3.73
CA THR A 676 14.81 20.44 4.25
C THR A 676 15.21 19.46 3.14
N PRO A 677 16.52 19.36 2.84
CA PRO A 677 17.00 18.57 1.72
C PRO A 677 16.77 17.07 1.95
N GLY A 678 16.25 16.40 0.93
CA GLY A 678 16.10 14.95 0.85
C GLY A 678 16.93 14.38 -0.31
N GLU A 679 17.20 13.07 -0.31
CA GLU A 679 17.81 12.44 -1.48
C GLU A 679 16.84 12.54 -2.66
N HIS A 680 17.28 13.06 -3.82
CA HIS A 680 16.44 13.21 -5.01
C HIS A 680 15.19 14.09 -4.81
N ASP A 681 15.28 15.11 -3.95
CA ASP A 681 14.16 16.03 -3.64
C ASP A 681 13.66 16.87 -4.84
N SER A 682 14.40 16.89 -5.94
CA SER A 682 14.07 17.60 -7.18
C SER A 682 13.77 19.09 -6.98
N PHE A 683 14.40 19.73 -5.99
CA PHE A 683 14.19 21.16 -5.71
C PHE A 683 14.56 22.03 -6.92
N GLY A 684 13.61 22.82 -7.41
CA GLY A 684 13.79 23.61 -8.64
C GLY A 684 13.20 22.95 -9.90
N ILE A 685 12.47 21.83 -9.76
CA ILE A 685 11.70 21.23 -10.88
C ILE A 685 10.74 22.25 -11.49
N SER A 686 10.23 23.16 -10.66
CA SER A 686 9.36 24.26 -11.04
C SER A 686 9.73 25.51 -10.26
N VAL A 687 9.65 26.64 -10.95
CA VAL A 687 9.91 27.96 -10.39
C VAL A 687 8.86 28.94 -10.88
N ALA A 688 8.47 29.90 -10.04
CA ALA A 688 7.53 30.94 -10.40
C ALA A 688 7.84 32.25 -9.68
N ALA A 689 7.42 33.37 -10.26
CA ALA A 689 7.46 34.66 -9.59
C ALA A 689 6.22 34.86 -8.71
N ALA A 690 6.40 35.25 -7.46
CA ALA A 690 5.34 35.64 -6.54
C ALA A 690 5.49 37.12 -6.18
N GLY A 691 5.00 37.99 -7.07
CA GLY A 691 5.28 39.42 -6.99
C GLY A 691 6.78 39.68 -7.17
N ASN A 692 7.45 40.17 -6.11
CA ASN A 692 8.91 40.35 -6.10
C ASN A 692 9.67 39.18 -5.48
N ASN A 693 8.97 38.15 -5.00
CA ASN A 693 9.55 36.98 -4.35
C ASN A 693 9.61 35.80 -5.34
N VAL A 694 10.25 34.72 -4.91
CA VAL A 694 10.39 33.51 -5.73
C VAL A 694 9.69 32.33 -5.07
N LEU A 695 8.94 31.57 -5.86
CA LEU A 695 8.37 30.29 -5.48
C LEU A 695 9.19 29.19 -6.15
N ILE A 696 9.50 28.13 -5.40
CA ILE A 696 10.27 26.98 -5.87
C ILE A 696 9.61 25.70 -5.38
N GLY A 697 9.32 24.77 -6.30
CA GLY A 697 8.77 23.46 -6.00
C GLY A 697 9.84 22.40 -5.77
N ALA A 698 9.54 21.43 -4.92
CA ALA A 698 10.39 20.27 -4.60
C ALA A 698 9.50 19.03 -4.34
N PRO A 699 9.09 18.32 -5.41
CA PRO A 699 8.17 17.18 -5.29
C PRO A 699 8.85 15.87 -4.87
N GLY A 700 10.18 15.84 -4.74
CA GLY A 700 10.93 14.61 -4.63
C GLY A 700 10.82 13.87 -3.30
N THR A 701 11.44 12.71 -3.28
CA THR A 701 11.16 11.56 -2.39
C THR A 701 12.15 11.49 -1.23
N PRO A 702 11.88 10.74 -0.14
CA PRO A 702 10.66 9.99 0.18
C PRO A 702 9.59 10.85 0.87
N ALA A 703 9.62 12.18 0.76
CA ALA A 703 8.61 13.06 1.36
C ALA A 703 7.38 13.25 0.44
N ALA A 704 6.26 13.68 1.02
CA ALA A 704 5.02 14.00 0.30
C ALA A 704 5.14 15.20 -0.68
N GLY A 705 6.32 15.78 -0.87
CA GLY A 705 6.57 16.98 -1.67
C GLY A 705 6.32 18.31 -0.92
N ALA A 706 6.92 19.40 -1.40
CA ALA A 706 6.75 20.73 -0.83
C ALA A 706 6.93 21.86 -1.86
N ALA A 707 6.47 23.06 -1.49
CA ALA A 707 6.83 24.30 -2.18
C ALA A 707 7.28 25.38 -1.19
N TYR A 708 8.18 26.25 -1.63
CA TYR A 708 8.85 27.23 -0.77
C TYR A 708 8.76 28.63 -1.38
N LEU A 709 8.38 29.61 -0.57
CA LEU A 709 8.40 31.02 -0.91
C LEU A 709 9.63 31.69 -0.28
N PHE A 710 10.48 32.31 -1.10
CA PHE A 710 11.66 33.03 -0.63
C PHE A 710 11.64 34.51 -1.00
N ASP A 711 12.24 35.33 -0.14
CA ASP A 711 12.60 36.70 -0.48
C ASP A 711 13.71 36.69 -1.54
N SER A 712 13.46 37.29 -2.70
CA SER A 712 14.39 37.27 -3.82
C SER A 712 15.68 38.07 -3.59
N THR A 713 15.66 39.02 -2.65
CA THR A 713 16.79 39.93 -2.37
C THR A 713 17.67 39.41 -1.25
N THR A 714 17.06 38.83 -0.21
CA THR A 714 17.81 38.34 0.96
C THR A 714 18.05 36.83 0.94
N GLY A 715 17.34 36.09 0.10
CA GLY A 715 17.36 34.63 0.08
C GLY A 715 16.66 33.98 1.28
N ALA A 716 15.88 34.75 2.06
CA ALA A 716 15.26 34.24 3.28
C ALA A 716 13.99 33.47 2.96
N LEU A 717 13.80 32.30 3.59
CA LEU A 717 12.55 31.56 3.53
C LEU A 717 11.44 32.38 4.20
N LEU A 718 10.34 32.60 3.49
CA LEU A 718 9.17 33.34 3.95
C LEU A 718 8.04 32.39 4.37
N GLN A 719 7.82 31.32 3.59
CA GLN A 719 6.76 30.34 3.85
C GLN A 719 7.12 28.98 3.27
N THR A 720 6.70 27.91 3.97
CA THR A 720 6.70 26.54 3.46
C THR A 720 5.24 26.11 3.26
N PHE A 721 4.96 25.52 2.11
CA PHE A 721 3.69 24.86 1.82
C PHE A 721 3.96 23.36 1.79
N LEU A 722 3.35 22.65 2.73
CA LEU A 722 3.45 21.21 2.83
C LEU A 722 2.25 20.60 2.14
N ASN A 723 2.45 19.39 1.60
CA ASN A 723 1.36 18.59 1.09
C ASN A 723 0.32 18.36 2.20
N PRO A 724 -0.98 18.64 2.00
CA PRO A 724 -2.01 18.39 2.99
C PRO A 724 -2.21 16.91 3.33
N THR A 725 -1.78 16.02 2.45
CA THR A 725 -1.87 14.57 2.63
C THR A 725 -0.53 13.98 3.06
N LEU A 726 -0.57 12.81 3.71
CA LEU A 726 0.62 12.12 4.23
C LEU A 726 1.17 11.05 3.27
N ASP A 727 0.56 10.86 2.10
CA ASP A 727 1.03 9.84 1.18
C ASP A 727 2.33 10.27 0.51
N VAL A 728 3.21 9.29 0.35
CA VAL A 728 4.51 9.46 -0.32
C VAL A 728 4.31 9.39 -1.83
N PHE A 729 5.18 10.07 -2.59
CA PHE A 729 5.22 10.04 -4.07
C PHE A 729 4.07 10.74 -4.82
N GLU A 730 3.34 11.67 -4.21
CA GLU A 730 2.23 12.36 -4.89
C GLU A 730 2.65 13.46 -5.89
N GLY A 731 3.92 13.85 -5.88
CA GLY A 731 4.45 14.90 -6.74
C GLY A 731 3.99 16.32 -6.37
N PHE A 732 3.59 16.57 -5.12
CA PHE A 732 3.20 17.91 -4.66
C PHE A 732 4.33 18.93 -4.84
N GLY A 733 4.05 20.03 -5.54
CA GLY A 733 5.08 20.99 -5.92
C GLY A 733 5.64 20.77 -7.33
N SER A 734 5.08 19.84 -8.10
CA SER A 734 5.48 19.60 -9.49
C SER A 734 5.21 20.84 -10.37
N PRO A 735 3.97 21.35 -10.49
CA PRO A 735 3.73 22.72 -10.93
C PRO A 735 3.34 23.64 -9.77
N ILE A 736 3.72 24.90 -9.89
CA ILE A 736 3.41 25.97 -8.94
C ILE A 736 3.03 27.25 -9.69
N VAL A 737 2.01 27.96 -9.20
CA VAL A 737 1.58 29.26 -9.77
C VAL A 737 1.19 30.21 -8.65
N ALA A 738 1.61 31.48 -8.76
CA ALA A 738 1.12 32.54 -7.90
C ALA A 738 -0.26 33.02 -8.37
N VAL A 739 -1.24 33.05 -7.47
CA VAL A 739 -2.62 33.51 -7.74
C VAL A 739 -2.92 34.72 -6.86
N GLY A 740 -2.58 35.91 -7.35
CA GLY A 740 -2.65 37.12 -6.54
C GLY A 740 -1.69 37.04 -5.34
N ASN A 741 -2.23 36.98 -4.12
CA ASN A 741 -1.45 36.78 -2.89
C ASN A 741 -1.40 35.32 -2.43
N ASN A 742 -2.03 34.41 -3.17
CA ASN A 742 -2.15 32.99 -2.86
C ASN A 742 -1.21 32.18 -3.74
N VAL A 743 -1.04 30.90 -3.40
CA VAL A 743 -0.20 29.96 -4.13
C VAL A 743 -1.03 28.75 -4.49
N LEU A 744 -1.04 28.39 -5.77
CA LEU A 744 -1.66 27.16 -6.27
C LEU A 744 -0.56 26.16 -6.57
N ILE A 745 -0.69 24.94 -6.06
CA ILE A 745 0.31 23.88 -6.12
C ILE A 745 -0.35 22.61 -6.62
N GLY A 746 0.28 21.93 -7.60
CA GLY A 746 -0.22 20.68 -8.15
C GLY A 746 0.46 19.46 -7.52
N ALA A 747 -0.29 18.38 -7.40
CA ALA A 747 0.17 17.04 -7.01
C ALA A 747 -0.40 16.02 -8.02
N PRO A 748 0.22 15.88 -9.20
CA PRO A 748 -0.32 15.10 -10.30
C PRO A 748 -0.40 13.60 -10.01
N PHE A 749 0.41 13.08 -9.08
CA PHE A 749 0.40 11.66 -8.71
C PHE A 749 -0.39 11.39 -7.43
N HIS A 750 -1.11 12.39 -6.91
CA HIS A 750 -1.98 12.19 -5.76
C HIS A 750 -3.06 11.14 -6.09
N ASN A 751 -3.16 10.14 -5.23
CA ASN A 751 -4.13 9.06 -5.34
C ASN A 751 -5.45 9.52 -4.70
N THR A 752 -6.44 9.85 -5.52
CA THR A 752 -7.77 10.22 -5.02
C THR A 752 -8.66 8.99 -4.87
N SER A 753 -9.68 8.82 -5.70
CA SER A 753 -10.48 7.59 -5.82
C SER A 753 -9.84 6.55 -6.76
N VAL A 754 -8.85 6.97 -7.55
CA VAL A 754 -8.12 6.15 -8.52
C VAL A 754 -6.64 6.54 -8.46
N GLU A 755 -5.76 5.58 -8.68
CA GLU A 755 -4.31 5.78 -8.72
C GLU A 755 -3.92 6.91 -9.69
N ASN A 756 -3.08 7.83 -9.25
CA ASN A 756 -2.57 9.00 -9.99
C ASN A 756 -3.64 9.85 -10.70
N SER A 757 -4.87 9.88 -10.16
CA SER A 757 -5.92 10.77 -10.67
C SER A 757 -5.55 12.25 -10.51
N GLY A 758 -4.77 12.59 -9.47
CA GLY A 758 -4.14 13.89 -9.26
C GLY A 758 -5.02 14.96 -8.59
N ALA A 759 -4.37 15.98 -8.02
CA ALA A 759 -5.03 17.09 -7.33
C ALA A 759 -4.26 18.43 -7.48
N ALA A 760 -4.92 19.52 -7.09
CA ALA A 760 -4.27 20.81 -6.88
C ALA A 760 -4.82 21.51 -5.63
N TYR A 761 -3.98 22.30 -4.97
CA TYR A 761 -4.26 22.90 -3.66
C TYR A 761 -3.94 24.39 -3.69
N LEU A 762 -4.89 25.21 -3.24
CA LEU A 762 -4.74 26.65 -3.12
C LEU A 762 -4.47 27.02 -1.67
N PHE A 763 -3.36 27.70 -1.43
CA PHE A 763 -2.93 28.16 -0.11
C PHE A 763 -2.94 29.68 -0.01
N ASP A 764 -3.21 30.19 1.18
CA ASP A 764 -2.95 31.57 1.51
C ASP A 764 -1.43 31.78 1.57
N GLY A 765 -0.90 32.67 0.72
CA GLY A 765 0.55 32.83 0.56
C GLY A 765 1.26 33.47 1.76
N SER A 766 0.51 33.99 2.74
CA SER A 766 1.06 34.67 3.92
C SER A 766 1.00 33.81 5.19
N THR A 767 -0.04 32.99 5.32
CA THR A 767 -0.27 32.14 6.49
C THR A 767 0.08 30.68 6.24
N GLY A 768 0.13 30.26 4.97
CA GLY A 768 0.30 28.86 4.59
C GLY A 768 -0.95 28.01 4.80
N ALA A 769 -2.09 28.60 5.19
CA ALA A 769 -3.33 27.87 5.38
C ALA A 769 -3.87 27.37 4.05
N LEU A 770 -4.30 26.10 4.02
CA LEU A 770 -5.06 25.55 2.89
C LEU A 770 -6.38 26.31 2.80
N LEU A 771 -6.69 26.84 1.61
CA LEU A 771 -7.91 27.57 1.32
C LEU A 771 -8.90 26.71 0.54
N GLN A 772 -8.40 25.88 -0.38
CA GLN A 772 -9.24 25.06 -1.24
C GLN A 772 -8.47 23.92 -1.89
N THR A 773 -9.13 22.76 -1.98
CA THR A 773 -8.67 21.59 -2.72
C THR A 773 -9.47 21.46 -4.03
N TYR A 774 -8.77 21.15 -5.12
CA TYR A 774 -9.32 20.86 -6.44
C TYR A 774 -8.96 19.44 -6.84
N LEU A 775 -9.98 18.65 -7.12
CA LEU A 775 -9.83 17.23 -7.45
C LEU A 775 -10.22 17.00 -8.90
N ASN A 776 -9.68 15.93 -9.50
CA ASN A 776 -10.12 15.53 -10.83
C ASN A 776 -11.65 15.31 -10.83
N PRO A 777 -12.42 16.07 -11.64
CA PRO A 777 -13.88 15.90 -11.71
C PRO A 777 -14.34 14.57 -12.30
N LYS A 778 -13.45 13.86 -13.01
CA LYS A 778 -13.72 12.56 -13.66
C LYS A 778 -12.51 11.62 -13.54
N PRO A 779 -12.28 11.03 -12.35
CA PRO A 779 -11.18 10.09 -12.17
C PRO A 779 -11.52 8.74 -12.83
N GLU A 780 -10.62 8.21 -13.66
CA GLU A 780 -10.85 7.01 -14.49
C GLU A 780 -9.74 5.96 -14.31
N SER A 781 -10.08 4.66 -14.31
CA SER A 781 -9.22 3.56 -13.83
C SER A 781 -8.67 2.60 -14.90
N GLU A 782 -9.01 2.73 -16.19
CA GLU A 782 -8.61 1.74 -17.21
C GLU A 782 -7.43 2.22 -18.06
N GLY A 783 -6.25 1.63 -17.90
CA GLY A 783 -5.06 2.00 -18.69
C GLY A 783 -5.02 1.34 -20.08
N TYR A 784 -4.60 2.10 -21.09
CA TYR A 784 -3.93 1.55 -22.29
C TYR A 784 -2.53 2.19 -22.41
N GLY A 785 -1.48 1.38 -22.22
CA GLY A 785 -0.09 1.73 -22.61
C GLY A 785 0.59 2.86 -21.82
N TYR A 786 1.19 2.49 -20.68
CA TYR A 786 2.29 3.20 -19.98
C TYR A 786 1.98 4.32 -18.97
N SER A 787 0.73 4.61 -18.60
CA SER A 787 0.44 5.37 -17.38
C SER A 787 -0.88 4.97 -16.75
N GLN A 788 -0.85 4.58 -15.46
CA GLN A 788 -2.07 4.53 -14.64
C GLN A 788 -2.39 5.96 -14.19
N GLY A 789 -3.62 6.45 -14.45
CA GLY A 789 -4.16 7.72 -13.94
C GLY A 789 -4.16 8.92 -14.90
N ASP A 790 -4.90 9.96 -14.52
CA ASP A 790 -5.22 11.15 -15.35
C ASP A 790 -4.19 12.29 -15.21
N PHE A 791 -3.42 12.26 -14.12
CA PHE A 791 -2.45 13.27 -13.71
C PHE A 791 -3.01 14.69 -13.62
N PHE A 792 -4.23 14.85 -13.08
CA PHE A 792 -4.81 16.17 -12.83
C PHE A 792 -3.92 17.01 -11.92
N GLY A 793 -3.68 18.28 -12.29
CA GLY A 793 -2.73 19.11 -11.57
C GLY A 793 -1.31 19.04 -12.14
N SER A 794 -1.09 18.44 -13.32
CA SER A 794 0.22 18.45 -14.01
C SER A 794 0.60 19.82 -14.58
N SER A 795 -0.39 20.66 -14.85
CA SER A 795 -0.17 22.03 -15.31
C SER A 795 -1.25 22.95 -14.72
N LEU A 796 -0.86 24.19 -14.43
CA LEU A 796 -1.67 25.14 -13.68
C LEU A 796 -1.61 26.51 -14.35
N ALA A 797 -2.72 27.24 -14.33
CA ALA A 797 -2.75 28.66 -14.66
C ALA A 797 -3.87 29.37 -13.90
N ALA A 798 -3.76 30.70 -13.81
CA ALA A 798 -4.82 31.54 -13.28
C ALA A 798 -5.07 32.74 -14.19
N VAL A 799 -6.35 32.98 -14.49
CA VAL A 799 -6.80 34.16 -15.26
C VAL A 799 -7.84 34.91 -14.43
N GLY A 800 -7.39 35.97 -13.76
CA GLY A 800 -8.21 36.68 -12.77
C GLY A 800 -8.48 35.77 -11.57
N ASN A 801 -9.76 35.52 -11.28
CA ASN A 801 -10.19 34.61 -10.21
C ASN A 801 -10.45 33.18 -10.69
N ASN A 802 -10.30 32.88 -11.99
CA ASN A 802 -10.54 31.54 -12.48
C ASN A 802 -9.24 30.72 -12.39
N ILE A 803 -9.36 29.52 -11.86
CA ILE A 803 -8.26 28.55 -11.75
C ILE A 803 -8.39 27.55 -12.89
N ILE A 804 -7.28 27.27 -13.57
CA ILE A 804 -7.23 26.38 -14.73
C ILE A 804 -6.25 25.26 -14.43
N ILE A 805 -6.70 24.02 -14.54
CA ILE A 805 -5.93 22.84 -14.18
C ILE A 805 -5.98 21.82 -15.31
N GLY A 806 -4.80 21.35 -15.73
CA GLY A 806 -4.65 20.33 -16.76
C GLY A 806 -4.57 18.92 -16.18
N ALA A 807 -5.17 17.97 -16.89
CA ALA A 807 -5.11 16.53 -16.68
C ALA A 807 -4.71 15.85 -17.99
N PRO A 808 -3.41 15.81 -18.32
CA PRO A 808 -2.94 15.42 -19.64
C PRO A 808 -3.16 13.95 -19.99
N SER A 809 -3.55 13.09 -19.04
CA SER A 809 -3.85 11.68 -19.34
C SER A 809 -5.34 11.32 -19.19
N ASP A 810 -6.19 12.31 -18.90
CA ASP A 810 -7.64 12.15 -18.80
C ASP A 810 -8.25 11.64 -20.13
N ASN A 811 -9.21 10.71 -20.04
CA ASN A 811 -9.76 9.92 -21.16
C ASN A 811 -8.68 9.14 -21.94
N GLU A 812 -7.74 8.56 -21.19
CA GLU A 812 -6.75 7.53 -21.58
C GLU A 812 -5.78 7.84 -22.75
N ALA A 813 -5.82 9.02 -23.37
CA ALA A 813 -4.77 9.54 -24.28
C ALA A 813 -5.03 10.96 -24.82
N ALA A 814 -6.24 11.50 -24.70
CA ALA A 814 -6.59 12.77 -25.33
C ALA A 814 -6.44 14.00 -24.40
N GLY A 815 -6.42 13.80 -23.07
CA GLY A 815 -6.20 14.82 -22.05
C GLY A 815 -7.37 15.80 -21.88
N ALA A 816 -7.43 16.48 -20.73
CA ALA A 816 -8.46 17.45 -20.40
C ALA A 816 -7.91 18.68 -19.68
N VAL A 817 -8.67 19.78 -19.74
CA VAL A 817 -8.39 20.99 -18.97
C VAL A 817 -9.69 21.52 -18.35
N TYR A 818 -9.63 21.79 -17.06
CA TYR A 818 -10.76 22.20 -16.24
C TYR A 818 -10.60 23.65 -15.76
N LEU A 819 -11.69 24.42 -15.83
CA LEU A 819 -11.79 25.77 -15.29
C LEU A 819 -12.68 25.75 -14.05
N PHE A 820 -12.18 26.26 -12.92
CA PHE A 820 -12.91 26.46 -11.67
C PHE A 820 -13.20 27.95 -11.44
#